data_AF-A0A671PX45-F1
#
_entry.id   AF-A0A671PX45-F1
#
_cell.length_a   1.000
_cell.length_b   1.000
_cell.length_c   1.000
_cell.angle_alpha   90.00
_cell.angle_beta   90.00
_cell.angle_gamma   90.00
#
_symmetry.space_group_name_H-M   'P 1'
#
loop_
_entity.id
_entity.type
_entity.pdbx_description
1 polymer ?
#
loop_
_entity_poly.entity_id
_entity_poly.type
_entity_poly.pdbx_seq_one_letter_code
_entity_poly.pdbx_strand_id
1 'polypeptide(L)'
;MFFGPSESAILQLEDPDCEEGSNPPCESIFSLNAEKILNQAKLFVEQRRFPFAVENQNTNEELAIGYVLIGNGLYDEAIKHFSLLLQILSPLGRISEALSDLTKAIQLQPSARLYRHRGTLLFISEDYMAAMEDFQQSLELKKNQPIAMLYKGLTFFHRGLLKEAIEVFKEALKLKSDFIDAYKSLGQAYRELGDFENAMESFQKALLLDQNHIQSLQLRGMMLYHHGSLQEAIGNFKRCLQLEPYNEVCQYMKGLSHVAMGQFYEGIKAQTKVMLNDPLLGQKASSEYLKVKYLREYSRYLHSHLDVPVVEYNVDQDLPGNFKNHWAKNLPFLIEDYEEQPGLQPHIKDVLPQNFDSYSAEVQKLICTADRLGALMQYDTLGFLPNLRVHRAMGLATIEVMQAMQRTWSNSKVRVNGKTRQLQWRDMFDIAVKWRRIADPDQPVLWLEQMPARSLSRGFNNHINLIRGQIINIRYLEYFSSILSFVKERILVYHGAYNQRALQEVKQALENVNKVEDLLPIMKQFNSKTRDGFTVNSKVPSLKDPGKEYDGFTITITGDRVGNMLFSVETQTTDERTQQYQSEIEALYKDLTAKGKTLMLSTELGDADTVCNLILSLVYYFCNLMPLSRGSSVVAYSVVMGALMASGKEVLGRIPSGKLFDFEAMTTASPDRFSKTVKSWINLKSLPSWYQNLPSVSETFQLTRTMIEVLNTDSSSHCPKKS
;
A
#
# COMPACT_ATOMS: atom_id res chain seq x y z
N MET A 1 -0.62 0.61 2.79
CA MET A 1 -0.50 0.04 4.14
C MET A 1 0.93 -0.42 4.37
N PHE A 2 1.82 0.52 4.67
CA PHE A 2 3.17 0.26 5.17
C PHE A 2 3.47 1.36 6.19
N PHE A 3 2.85 1.27 7.36
CA PHE A 3 3.22 2.07 8.51
C PHE A 3 3.26 1.11 9.70
N GLY A 4 4.41 0.45 9.85
CA GLY A 4 4.82 -0.09 11.14
C GLY A 4 5.59 1.03 11.85
N PRO A 5 5.36 1.27 13.14
CA PRO A 5 6.19 2.20 13.89
C PRO A 5 7.53 1.52 14.13
N SER A 6 8.56 1.87 13.36
CA SER A 6 9.94 1.61 13.78
C SER A 6 10.37 2.79 14.66
N GLU A 7 9.91 2.78 15.90
CA GLU A 7 10.43 3.64 16.96
C GLU A 7 11.85 3.21 17.32
N SER A 8 12.80 4.16 17.26
CA SER A 8 13.89 4.38 18.23
C SER A 8 15.10 5.09 17.60
N ALA A 9 14.92 6.28 17.02
CA ALA A 9 16.03 7.21 16.77
C ALA A 9 15.60 8.69 16.58
N ILE A 10 14.44 9.12 17.10
CA ILE A 10 13.82 10.40 16.69
C ILE A 10 14.17 11.61 17.58
N LEU A 11 14.93 11.45 18.66
CA LEU A 11 15.28 12.57 19.54
C LEU A 11 16.72 13.05 19.34
N GLN A 12 17.05 13.57 18.16
CA GLN A 12 18.13 14.56 18.05
C GLN A 12 17.52 15.96 18.23
N LEU A 13 17.42 16.38 19.49
CA LEU A 13 17.03 17.73 19.92
C LEU A 13 18.25 18.61 20.22
N GLU A 14 19.43 18.26 19.71
CA GLU A 14 20.60 19.14 19.80
C GLU A 14 20.35 20.40 18.97
N ASP A 15 20.62 21.54 19.60
CA ASP A 15 20.41 22.89 19.09
C ASP A 15 21.58 23.25 18.16
N PRO A 16 21.42 23.26 16.82
CA PRO A 16 22.49 23.67 15.92
C PRO A 16 22.54 25.20 15.76
N ASP A 17 21.62 25.95 16.39
CA ASP A 17 21.49 27.39 16.22
C ASP A 17 22.39 28.22 17.19
N CYS A 18 23.26 27.62 18.04
CA CYS A 18 24.38 28.37 18.65
C CYS A 18 25.51 28.47 17.59
N GLU A 19 25.48 29.49 16.72
CA GLU A 19 26.67 29.85 15.93
C GLU A 19 27.79 30.32 16.88
N GLU A 20 29.01 29.77 16.73
CA GLU A 20 30.22 30.27 17.36
C GLU A 20 30.45 31.74 16.95
N GLY A 21 30.10 32.69 17.82
CA GLY A 21 30.34 34.12 17.59
C GLY A 21 29.20 35.07 17.98
N SER A 22 28.02 34.58 18.38
CA SER A 22 26.99 35.45 18.93
C SER A 22 27.33 35.85 20.38
N ASN A 23 27.28 37.16 20.65
CA ASN A 23 27.48 37.73 21.97
C ASN A 23 26.09 37.95 22.62
N PRO A 24 25.81 37.41 23.82
CA PRO A 24 26.74 36.77 24.76
C PRO A 24 26.93 35.25 24.51
N PRO A 25 28.05 34.67 24.97
CA PRO A 25 28.46 33.30 24.65
C PRO A 25 27.59 32.24 25.35
N CYS A 26 27.48 31.05 24.72
CA CYS A 26 26.84 29.84 25.29
C CYS A 26 27.74 29.26 26.43
N GLU A 27 28.01 30.02 27.51
CA GLU A 27 28.57 29.54 28.79
C GLU A 27 27.44 29.27 29.81
N SER A 28 27.60 28.27 30.66
CA SER A 28 26.66 27.97 31.75
C SER A 28 26.76 29.02 32.85
N ILE A 29 25.81 29.97 32.88
CA ILE A 29 25.56 30.82 34.04
C ILE A 29 24.83 30.00 35.12
N PHE A 30 25.47 28.94 35.61
CA PHE A 30 25.05 28.17 36.77
C PHE A 30 25.98 28.52 37.94
N SER A 31 25.59 29.47 38.79
CA SER A 31 26.01 29.41 40.21
C SER A 31 25.36 30.45 41.15
N LEU A 32 24.76 31.56 40.66
CA LEU A 32 24.26 32.60 41.60
C LEU A 32 22.74 32.86 41.61
N ASN A 33 21.97 32.44 40.59
CA ASN A 33 20.51 32.61 40.57
C ASN A 33 19.70 31.31 40.80
N ALA A 34 20.33 30.14 40.66
CA ALA A 34 19.66 28.85 40.74
C ALA A 34 19.06 28.57 42.13
N GLU A 35 19.81 28.87 43.20
CA GLU A 35 19.37 28.63 44.58
C GLU A 35 18.17 29.50 44.97
N LYS A 36 18.10 30.72 44.43
CA LYS A 36 16.98 31.65 44.63
C LYS A 36 15.74 31.20 43.87
N ILE A 37 15.91 30.71 42.63
CA ILE A 37 14.83 30.15 41.81
C ILE A 37 14.30 28.84 42.42
N LEU A 38 15.19 27.96 42.90
CA LEU A 38 14.82 26.73 43.61
C LEU A 38 14.09 27.01 44.93
N ASN A 39 14.55 27.99 45.71
CA ASN A 39 13.88 28.37 46.94
C ASN A 39 12.52 29.04 46.66
N GLN A 40 12.42 29.87 45.61
CA GLN A 40 11.14 30.44 45.16
C GLN A 40 10.19 29.36 44.65
N ALA A 41 10.69 28.36 43.92
CA ALA A 41 9.92 27.24 43.41
C ALA A 41 9.41 26.35 44.56
N LYS A 42 10.26 26.04 45.55
CA LYS A 42 9.87 25.34 46.78
C LYS A 42 8.82 26.12 47.56
N LEU A 43 9.00 27.43 47.71
CA LEU A 43 7.98 28.32 48.31
C LEU A 43 6.69 28.35 47.49
N PHE A 44 6.78 28.34 46.16
CA PHE A 44 5.62 28.25 45.27
C PHE A 44 4.85 26.95 45.46
N VAL A 45 5.56 25.84 45.66
CA VAL A 45 5.01 24.50 45.95
C VAL A 45 4.38 24.45 47.34
N GLU A 46 5.09 24.93 48.36
CA GLU A 46 4.63 24.97 49.76
C GLU A 46 3.41 25.90 49.95
N GLN A 47 3.37 27.03 49.23
CA GLN A 47 2.26 27.99 49.29
C GLN A 47 1.03 27.57 48.48
N ARG A 48 1.06 26.43 47.76
CA ARG A 48 0.02 25.99 46.81
C ARG A 48 -0.43 27.10 45.84
N ARG A 49 0.51 27.97 45.44
CA ARG A 49 0.26 29.08 44.49
C ARG A 49 0.45 28.68 43.02
N PHE A 50 0.48 27.37 42.75
CA PHE A 50 0.31 26.81 41.43
C PHE A 50 -1.20 26.52 41.23
N PRO A 51 -1.76 26.72 40.02
CA PRO A 51 -3.20 26.57 39.83
C PRO A 51 -3.71 25.11 40.01
N PHE A 52 -2.86 24.08 39.88
CA PHE A 52 -3.20 22.65 40.14
C PHE A 52 -1.96 21.84 40.54
N ALA A 53 -2.02 21.07 41.64
CA ALA A 53 -0.96 20.14 42.06
C ALA A 53 -1.18 18.79 41.37
N VAL A 54 -0.09 18.18 40.89
CA VAL A 54 -0.07 16.78 40.46
C VAL A 54 0.30 15.89 41.66
N GLU A 55 -0.12 14.62 41.68
CA GLU A 55 0.20 13.69 42.79
C GLU A 55 1.71 13.44 42.95
N ASN A 56 2.50 13.65 41.90
CA ASN A 56 3.95 13.46 41.91
C ASN A 56 4.69 14.74 42.33
N GLN A 57 5.31 14.69 43.52
CA GLN A 57 5.98 15.81 44.17
C GLN A 57 7.19 16.35 43.38
N ASN A 58 7.96 15.48 42.72
CA ASN A 58 9.09 15.89 41.88
C ASN A 58 8.62 16.65 40.63
N THR A 59 7.43 16.32 40.10
CA THR A 59 6.89 17.02 38.93
C THR A 59 6.40 18.42 39.31
N ASN A 60 5.82 18.58 40.50
CA ASN A 60 5.42 19.89 41.01
C ASN A 60 6.62 20.82 41.24
N GLU A 61 7.75 20.29 41.72
CA GLU A 61 8.99 21.07 41.87
C GLU A 61 9.56 21.52 40.52
N GLU A 62 9.62 20.61 39.55
CA GLU A 62 10.09 20.92 38.19
C GLU A 62 9.18 21.94 37.47
N LEU A 63 7.86 21.84 37.66
CA LEU A 63 6.88 22.81 37.14
C LEU A 63 7.02 24.17 37.82
N ALA A 64 7.17 24.20 39.13
CA ALA A 64 7.35 25.43 39.89
C ALA A 64 8.62 26.17 39.47
N ILE A 65 9.70 25.46 39.15
CA ILE A 65 10.91 26.05 38.57
C ILE A 65 10.60 26.73 37.23
N GLY A 66 9.88 26.05 36.32
CA GLY A 66 9.45 26.63 35.04
C GLY A 66 8.60 27.91 35.17
N TYR A 67 7.62 27.92 36.09
CA TYR A 67 6.77 29.10 36.33
C TYR A 67 7.51 30.25 37.03
N VAL A 68 8.43 29.94 37.95
CA VAL A 68 9.26 30.95 38.61
C VAL A 68 10.23 31.59 37.61
N LEU A 69 10.75 30.83 36.65
CA LEU A 69 11.56 31.37 35.56
C LEU A 69 10.75 32.36 34.70
N ILE A 70 9.51 32.01 34.35
CA ILE A 70 8.59 32.92 33.63
C ILE A 70 8.28 34.17 34.46
N GLY A 71 7.97 34.02 35.76
CA GLY A 71 7.63 35.13 36.65
C GLY A 71 8.78 36.12 36.91
N ASN A 72 10.03 35.67 36.73
CA ASN A 72 11.23 36.50 36.84
C ASN A 72 11.74 37.05 35.49
N GLY A 73 11.02 36.82 34.38
CA GLY A 73 11.40 37.30 33.05
C GLY A 73 12.55 36.53 32.39
N LEU A 74 12.92 35.36 32.92
CA LEU A 74 13.97 34.47 32.41
C LEU A 74 13.37 33.47 31.42
N TYR A 75 12.90 33.99 30.30
CA TYR A 75 12.08 33.24 29.34
C TYR A 75 12.89 32.19 28.57
N ASP A 76 14.14 32.47 28.21
CA ASP A 76 14.99 31.52 27.49
C ASP A 76 15.33 30.30 28.35
N GLU A 77 15.54 30.52 29.65
CA GLU A 77 15.76 29.49 30.66
C GLU A 77 14.50 28.68 30.92
N ALA A 78 13.33 29.34 31.03
CA ALA A 78 12.05 28.64 31.16
C ALA A 78 11.80 27.71 29.97
N ILE A 79 12.09 28.18 28.75
CA ILE A 79 11.88 27.41 27.54
C ILE A 79 12.91 26.26 27.44
N LYS A 80 14.17 26.45 27.85
CA LYS A 80 15.16 25.36 27.99
C LYS A 80 14.69 24.32 29.01
N HIS A 81 14.15 24.75 30.14
CA HIS A 81 13.61 23.89 31.20
C HIS A 81 12.46 23.02 30.70
N PHE A 82 11.48 23.62 30.02
CA PHE A 82 10.38 22.87 29.40
C PHE A 82 10.85 21.93 28.28
N SER A 83 11.93 22.28 27.56
CA SER A 83 12.55 21.39 26.55
C SER A 83 13.14 20.13 27.19
N LEU A 84 13.81 20.29 28.34
CA LEU A 84 14.39 19.18 29.11
C LEU A 84 13.30 18.29 29.72
N LEU A 85 12.25 18.89 30.27
CA LEU A 85 11.04 18.18 30.73
C LEU A 85 10.40 17.35 29.61
N LEU A 86 10.37 17.86 28.38
CA LEU A 86 9.86 17.15 27.22
C LEU A 86 10.70 15.90 26.88
N GLN A 87 12.03 16.04 26.98
CA GLN A 87 12.99 14.94 26.79
C GLN A 87 12.87 13.88 27.88
N ILE A 88 12.45 14.25 29.10
CA ILE A 88 12.26 13.34 30.24
C ILE A 88 10.87 12.70 30.22
N LEU A 89 9.81 13.46 29.94
CA LEU A 89 8.41 13.01 30.02
C LEU A 89 7.97 12.18 28.81
N SER A 90 8.57 12.40 27.63
CA SER A 90 8.25 11.64 26.42
C SER A 90 8.59 10.13 26.56
N PRO A 91 9.78 9.73 27.03
CA PRO A 91 10.09 8.33 27.32
C PRO A 91 9.28 7.73 28.48
N LEU A 92 8.78 8.56 29.41
CA LEU A 92 7.99 8.14 30.57
C LEU A 92 6.48 7.96 30.24
N GLY A 93 6.05 8.22 29.01
CA GLY A 93 4.66 8.10 28.59
C GLY A 93 3.71 9.16 29.16
N ARG A 94 4.24 10.21 29.81
CA ARG A 94 3.47 11.30 30.44
C ARG A 94 3.19 12.45 29.46
N ILE A 95 2.77 12.09 28.25
CA ILE A 95 2.62 13.02 27.12
C ILE A 95 1.46 14.00 27.36
N SER A 96 0.37 13.55 28.00
CA SER A 96 -0.79 14.39 28.32
C SER A 96 -0.47 15.54 29.27
N GLU A 97 0.39 15.30 30.26
CA GLU A 97 0.84 16.31 31.21
C GLU A 97 1.72 17.34 30.52
N ALA A 98 2.70 16.89 29.73
CA ALA A 98 3.57 17.76 28.95
C ALA A 98 2.79 18.65 27.96
N LEU A 99 1.75 18.11 27.30
CA LEU A 99 0.86 18.90 26.44
C LEU A 99 0.06 19.95 27.22
N SER A 100 -0.41 19.62 28.42
CA SER A 100 -1.11 20.57 29.31
C SER A 100 -0.19 21.72 29.72
N ASP A 101 1.04 21.39 30.09
CA ASP A 101 2.03 22.37 30.57
C ASP A 101 2.48 23.31 29.47
N LEU A 102 2.77 22.78 28.27
CA LEU A 102 3.07 23.61 27.10
C LEU A 102 1.90 24.50 26.71
N THR A 103 0.66 24.01 26.82
CA THR A 103 -0.53 24.82 26.52
C THR A 103 -0.66 26.00 27.49
N LYS A 104 -0.40 25.78 28.78
CA LYS A 104 -0.37 26.87 29.78
C LYS A 104 0.80 27.82 29.53
N ALA A 105 1.99 27.31 29.21
CA ALA A 105 3.14 28.15 28.88
C ALA A 105 2.87 29.06 27.67
N ILE A 106 2.22 28.53 26.63
CA ILE A 106 1.79 29.31 25.46
C ILE A 106 0.74 30.37 25.85
N GLN A 107 -0.21 30.05 26.74
CA GLN A 107 -1.19 31.02 27.24
C GLN A 107 -0.55 32.17 28.03
N LEU A 108 0.53 31.89 28.77
CA LEU A 108 1.28 32.90 29.50
C LEU A 108 2.11 33.79 28.57
N GLN A 109 2.88 33.18 27.67
CA GLN A 109 3.67 33.90 26.68
C GLN A 109 3.89 33.03 25.42
N PRO A 110 3.24 33.36 24.30
CA PRO A 110 3.45 32.63 23.04
C PRO A 110 4.89 32.78 22.54
N SER A 111 5.50 31.69 22.08
CA SER A 111 6.81 31.72 21.41
C SER A 111 6.92 30.63 20.35
N ALA A 112 7.73 30.89 19.31
CA ALA A 112 7.95 29.95 18.22
C ALA A 112 8.45 28.58 18.72
N ARG A 113 9.30 28.57 19.76
CA ARG A 113 9.86 27.36 20.34
C ARG A 113 8.82 26.53 21.11
N LEU A 114 7.93 27.18 21.86
CA LEU A 114 6.87 26.48 22.59
C LEU A 114 5.87 25.82 21.63
N TYR A 115 5.45 26.53 20.58
CA TYR A 115 4.60 25.95 19.52
C TYR A 115 5.29 24.78 18.82
N ARG A 116 6.57 24.90 18.46
CA ARG A 116 7.33 23.80 17.83
C ARG A 116 7.37 22.55 18.72
N HIS A 117 7.61 22.74 20.01
CA HIS A 117 7.68 21.65 20.99
C HIS A 117 6.33 20.98 21.22
N ARG A 118 5.26 21.76 21.36
CA ARG A 118 3.90 21.21 21.50
C ARG A 118 3.46 20.50 20.21
N GLY A 119 3.75 21.09 19.05
CA GLY A 119 3.53 20.45 17.76
C GLY A 119 4.27 19.12 17.61
N THR A 120 5.50 19.01 18.12
CA THR A 120 6.28 17.76 18.09
C THR A 120 5.65 16.69 18.99
N LEU A 121 5.17 17.05 20.19
CA LEU A 121 4.44 16.11 21.05
C LEU A 121 3.10 15.69 20.45
N LEU A 122 2.37 16.61 19.83
CA LEU A 122 1.12 16.31 19.13
C LEU A 122 1.38 15.37 17.94
N PHE A 123 2.47 15.58 17.20
CA PHE A 123 2.89 14.68 16.13
C PHE A 123 3.19 13.26 16.64
N ILE A 124 3.94 13.13 17.74
CA ILE A 124 4.23 11.84 18.37
C ILE A 124 2.94 11.18 18.91
N SER A 125 1.98 11.99 19.37
CA SER A 125 0.65 11.53 19.79
C SER A 125 -0.29 11.21 18.62
N GLU A 126 0.21 11.28 17.38
CA GLU A 126 -0.52 11.09 16.13
C GLU A 126 -1.68 12.08 15.88
N ASP A 127 -1.71 13.21 16.61
CA ASP A 127 -2.63 14.32 16.32
C ASP A 127 -2.00 15.29 15.31
N TYR A 128 -1.97 14.84 14.06
CA TYR A 128 -1.29 15.55 12.97
C TYR A 128 -1.96 16.88 12.62
N MET A 129 -3.27 17.01 12.81
CA MET A 129 -4.01 18.27 12.60
C MET A 129 -3.55 19.36 13.57
N ALA A 130 -3.60 19.09 14.87
CA ALA A 130 -3.17 20.05 15.88
C ALA A 130 -1.66 20.33 15.78
N ALA A 131 -0.85 19.30 15.48
CA ALA A 131 0.58 19.47 15.24
C ALA A 131 0.87 20.42 14.06
N MET A 132 0.14 20.28 12.95
CA MET A 132 0.29 21.14 11.78
C MET A 132 -0.01 22.61 12.11
N GLU A 133 -1.07 22.88 12.88
CA GLU A 133 -1.42 24.23 13.34
C GLU A 133 -0.30 24.83 14.21
N ASP A 134 0.24 24.05 15.14
CA ASP A 134 1.35 24.49 16.00
C ASP A 134 2.63 24.76 15.21
N PHE A 135 3.00 23.92 14.25
CA PHE A 135 4.15 24.20 13.39
C PHE A 135 3.92 25.44 12.52
N GLN A 136 2.69 25.67 12.04
CA GLN A 136 2.35 26.87 11.30
C GLN A 136 2.49 28.13 12.17
N GLN A 137 1.96 28.12 13.39
CA GLN A 137 2.11 29.24 14.34
C GLN A 137 3.57 29.49 14.71
N SER A 138 4.36 28.43 14.88
CA SER A 138 5.81 28.55 15.10
C SER A 138 6.51 29.26 13.95
N LEU A 139 6.21 28.89 12.70
CA LEU A 139 6.81 29.47 11.50
C LEU A 139 6.35 30.91 11.23
N GLU A 140 5.13 31.27 11.62
CA GLU A 140 4.63 32.65 11.56
C GLU A 140 5.40 33.58 12.52
N LEU A 141 5.76 33.09 13.70
CA LEU A 141 6.56 33.83 14.68
C LEU A 141 8.05 33.91 14.29
N LYS A 142 8.63 32.82 13.78
CA LYS A 142 10.02 32.77 13.27
C LYS A 142 10.10 31.92 12.01
N LYS A 143 10.29 32.57 10.85
CA LYS A 143 10.27 31.90 9.53
C LYS A 143 11.44 30.95 9.29
N ASN A 144 12.65 31.29 9.74
CA ASN A 144 13.86 30.52 9.46
C ASN A 144 14.01 29.36 10.47
N GLN A 145 13.23 28.30 10.31
CA GLN A 145 13.26 27.11 11.19
C GLN A 145 13.15 25.81 10.36
N PRO A 146 14.25 25.29 9.79
CA PRO A 146 14.25 24.09 8.95
C PRO A 146 13.62 22.87 9.64
N ILE A 147 13.88 22.68 10.94
CA ILE A 147 13.32 21.57 11.72
C ILE A 147 11.79 21.68 11.84
N ALA A 148 11.25 22.88 12.12
CA ALA A 148 9.81 23.09 12.17
C ALA A 148 9.16 22.84 10.80
N MET A 149 9.85 23.22 9.71
CA MET A 149 9.39 22.91 8.35
C MET A 149 9.43 21.40 8.06
N LEU A 150 10.47 20.69 8.47
CA LEU A 150 10.55 19.22 8.33
C LEU A 150 9.34 18.57 9.02
N TYR A 151 9.07 18.90 10.28
CA TYR A 151 7.93 18.31 10.99
C TYR A 151 6.58 18.75 10.41
N LYS A 152 6.42 19.98 9.93
CA LYS A 152 5.24 20.39 9.16
C LYS A 152 5.06 19.53 7.90
N GLY A 153 6.13 19.30 7.14
CA GLY A 153 6.11 18.41 5.98
C GLY A 153 5.75 16.97 6.37
N LEU A 154 6.27 16.47 7.49
CA LEU A 154 5.92 15.15 8.04
C LEU A 154 4.44 15.08 8.45
N THR A 155 3.85 16.12 9.06
CA THR A 155 2.42 16.13 9.37
C THR A 155 1.56 15.99 8.10
N PHE A 156 1.91 16.69 7.02
CA PHE A 156 1.24 16.51 5.73
C PHE A 156 1.45 15.09 5.18
N PHE A 157 2.68 14.57 5.24
CA PHE A 157 3.02 13.24 4.77
C PHE A 157 2.19 12.16 5.47
N HIS A 158 2.13 12.16 6.80
CA HIS A 158 1.38 11.18 7.59
C HIS A 158 -0.14 11.28 7.38
N ARG A 159 -0.65 12.46 7.03
CA ARG A 159 -2.05 12.66 6.63
C ARG A 159 -2.36 12.22 5.20
N GLY A 160 -1.36 11.84 4.41
CA GLY A 160 -1.51 11.48 3.00
C GLY A 160 -1.58 12.68 2.04
N LEU A 161 -1.33 13.89 2.54
CA LEU A 161 -1.25 15.14 1.77
C LEU A 161 0.15 15.29 1.16
N LEU A 162 0.49 14.37 0.26
CA LEU A 162 1.87 14.20 -0.22
C LEU A 162 2.39 15.37 -1.06
N LYS A 163 1.53 16.05 -1.83
CA LYS A 163 1.93 17.19 -2.66
C LYS A 163 2.35 18.37 -1.79
N GLU A 164 1.56 18.65 -0.75
CA GLU A 164 1.84 19.67 0.25
C GLU A 164 3.10 19.32 1.04
N ALA A 165 3.28 18.06 1.43
CA ALA A 165 4.50 17.59 2.09
C ALA A 165 5.76 17.84 1.24
N ILE A 166 5.71 17.49 -0.05
CA ILE A 166 6.82 17.69 -0.99
C ILE A 166 7.23 19.16 -1.07
N GLU A 167 6.26 20.08 -1.22
CA GLU A 167 6.57 21.50 -1.31
C GLU A 167 7.19 22.02 -0.01
N VAL A 168 6.67 21.62 1.16
CA VAL A 168 7.24 22.00 2.45
C VAL A 168 8.66 21.44 2.65
N PHE A 169 8.93 20.20 2.23
CA PHE A 169 10.29 19.64 2.29
C PHE A 169 11.26 20.38 1.36
N LYS A 170 10.83 20.75 0.14
CA LYS A 170 11.65 21.57 -0.76
C LYS A 170 11.94 22.94 -0.16
N GLU A 171 10.99 23.57 0.50
CA GLU A 171 11.22 24.84 1.19
C GLU A 171 12.18 24.67 2.38
N ALA A 172 12.06 23.59 3.16
CA ALA A 172 13.03 23.28 4.22
C ALA A 172 14.47 23.15 3.66
N LEU A 173 14.61 22.54 2.48
CA LEU A 173 15.88 22.39 1.77
C LEU A 173 16.41 23.71 1.19
N LYS A 174 15.55 24.70 0.90
CA LYS A 174 15.99 26.05 0.53
C LYS A 174 16.60 26.79 1.73
N LEU A 175 16.11 26.53 2.94
CA LEU A 175 16.67 27.11 4.17
C LEU A 175 17.95 26.40 4.61
N LYS A 176 17.99 25.07 4.48
CA LYS A 176 19.15 24.23 4.83
C LYS A 176 19.41 23.21 3.72
N SER A 177 20.40 23.49 2.87
CA SER A 177 20.69 22.68 1.68
C SER A 177 21.33 21.33 1.98
N ASP A 178 21.97 21.17 3.14
CA ASP A 178 22.63 19.95 3.61
C ASP A 178 21.73 19.13 4.57
N PHE A 179 20.41 19.30 4.49
CA PHE A 179 19.47 18.66 5.40
C PHE A 179 19.11 17.23 4.97
N ILE A 180 19.89 16.26 5.42
CA ILE A 180 19.74 14.82 5.10
C ILE A 180 18.32 14.31 5.35
N ASP A 181 17.73 14.63 6.51
CA ASP A 181 16.38 14.17 6.86
C ASP A 181 15.31 14.73 5.91
N ALA A 182 15.44 15.98 5.47
CA ALA A 182 14.51 16.56 4.51
C ALA A 182 14.63 15.88 3.13
N TYR A 183 15.84 15.54 2.68
CA TYR A 183 16.02 14.75 1.46
C TYR A 183 15.45 13.33 1.58
N LYS A 184 15.66 12.65 2.73
CA LYS A 184 15.08 11.34 3.02
C LYS A 184 13.55 11.41 2.97
N SER A 185 12.94 12.35 3.69
CA SER A 185 11.49 12.53 3.75
C SER A 185 10.90 12.94 2.40
N LEU A 186 11.59 13.78 1.64
CA LEU A 186 11.22 14.14 0.28
C LEU A 186 11.20 12.90 -0.64
N GLY A 187 12.25 12.06 -0.57
CA GLY A 187 12.31 10.82 -1.34
C GLY A 187 11.20 9.85 -0.97
N GLN A 188 10.86 9.75 0.31
CA GLN A 188 9.75 8.92 0.79
C GLN A 188 8.38 9.47 0.32
N ALA A 189 8.19 10.79 0.30
CA ALA A 189 6.99 11.42 -0.22
C ALA A 189 6.82 11.16 -1.73
N TYR A 190 7.89 11.28 -2.52
CA TYR A 190 7.88 10.91 -3.94
C TYR A 190 7.58 9.42 -4.15
N ARG A 191 8.16 8.53 -3.33
CA ARG A 191 7.85 7.09 -3.35
C ARG A 191 6.35 6.82 -3.13
N GLU A 192 5.76 7.41 -2.10
CA GLU A 192 4.32 7.26 -1.81
C GLU A 192 3.43 7.95 -2.86
N LEU A 193 3.96 8.95 -3.57
CA LEU A 193 3.30 9.59 -4.72
C LEU A 193 3.34 8.73 -5.99
N GLY A 194 4.24 7.74 -6.06
CA GLY A 194 4.46 6.92 -7.26
C GLY A 194 5.52 7.48 -8.22
N ASP A 195 6.32 8.46 -7.78
CA ASP A 195 7.35 9.09 -8.60
C ASP A 195 8.71 8.44 -8.34
N PHE A 196 9.10 7.50 -9.21
CA PHE A 196 10.30 6.71 -9.02
C PHE A 196 11.59 7.54 -9.15
N GLU A 197 11.69 8.37 -10.19
CA GLU A 197 12.91 9.11 -10.51
C GLU A 197 13.23 10.14 -9.42
N ASN A 198 12.25 10.97 -9.02
CA ASN A 198 12.46 11.97 -7.99
C ASN A 198 12.72 11.35 -6.60
N ALA A 199 12.13 10.19 -6.30
CA ALA A 199 12.43 9.44 -5.09
C ALA A 199 13.90 8.99 -5.07
N MET A 200 14.38 8.38 -6.16
CA MET A 200 15.76 7.92 -6.30
C MET A 200 16.76 9.06 -6.23
N GLU A 201 16.49 10.19 -6.89
CA GLU A 201 17.33 11.39 -6.83
C GLU A 201 17.44 11.92 -5.39
N SER A 202 16.31 11.99 -4.68
CA SER A 202 16.27 12.49 -3.30
C SER A 202 17.05 11.59 -2.34
N PHE A 203 16.89 10.26 -2.44
CA PHE A 203 17.68 9.32 -1.65
C PHE A 203 19.16 9.37 -2.00
N GLN A 204 19.50 9.54 -3.29
CA GLN A 204 20.88 9.70 -3.72
C GLN A 204 21.51 10.97 -3.15
N LYS A 205 20.79 12.10 -3.13
CA LYS A 205 21.27 13.35 -2.50
C LYS A 205 21.51 13.17 -1.01
N ALA A 206 20.61 12.50 -0.28
CA ALA A 206 20.83 12.17 1.12
C ALA A 206 22.10 11.34 1.32
N LEU A 207 22.35 10.34 0.46
CA LEU A 207 23.54 9.47 0.53
C LEU A 207 24.84 10.14 0.04
N LEU A 208 24.75 11.22 -0.74
CA LEU A 208 25.91 12.03 -1.09
C LEU A 208 26.38 12.87 0.10
N LEU A 209 25.44 13.34 0.93
CA LEU A 209 25.73 14.08 2.16
C LEU A 209 26.23 13.15 3.27
N ASP A 210 25.61 11.97 3.43
CA ASP A 210 26.09 10.92 4.33
C ASP A 210 25.95 9.54 3.69
N GLN A 211 27.08 8.97 3.28
CA GLN A 211 27.16 7.65 2.63
C GLN A 211 26.78 6.49 3.56
N ASN A 212 26.78 6.73 4.87
CA ASN A 212 26.44 5.74 5.89
C ASN A 212 25.04 5.96 6.48
N HIS A 213 24.22 6.81 5.87
CA HIS A 213 22.86 7.06 6.35
C HIS A 213 21.95 5.84 6.10
N ILE A 214 21.79 5.02 7.14
CA ILE A 214 21.11 3.71 7.10
C ILE A 214 19.68 3.80 6.57
N GLN A 215 18.91 4.78 7.03
CA GLN A 215 17.51 4.94 6.62
C GLN A 215 17.38 5.24 5.12
N SER A 216 18.28 6.05 4.55
CA SER A 216 18.30 6.31 3.10
C SER A 216 18.70 5.08 2.30
N LEU A 217 19.66 4.28 2.78
CA LEU A 217 20.02 3.00 2.15
C LEU A 217 18.83 2.03 2.15
N GLN A 218 18.14 1.90 3.29
CA GLN A 218 16.96 1.06 3.43
C GLN A 218 15.85 1.48 2.46
N LEU A 219 15.47 2.76 2.47
CA LEU A 219 14.37 3.28 1.65
C LEU A 219 14.69 3.19 0.15
N ARG A 220 15.92 3.51 -0.25
CA ARG A 220 16.38 3.34 -1.63
C ARG A 220 16.38 1.87 -2.05
N GLY A 221 16.85 0.96 -1.19
CA GLY A 221 16.79 -0.48 -1.44
C GLY A 221 15.36 -1.00 -1.62
N MET A 222 14.43 -0.56 -0.77
CA MET A 222 13.01 -0.89 -0.91
C MET A 222 12.41 -0.33 -2.21
N MET A 223 12.82 0.88 -2.60
CA MET A 223 12.40 1.50 -3.86
C MET A 223 12.82 0.67 -5.07
N LEU A 224 14.09 0.25 -5.09
CA LEU A 224 14.65 -0.62 -6.13
C LEU A 224 13.98 -1.99 -6.16
N TYR A 225 13.68 -2.59 -5.00
CA TYR A 225 12.93 -3.85 -4.92
C TYR A 225 11.55 -3.70 -5.57
N HIS A 226 10.78 -2.67 -5.21
CA HIS A 226 9.45 -2.44 -5.76
C HIS A 226 9.47 -2.06 -7.25
N HIS A 227 10.57 -1.53 -7.76
CA HIS A 227 10.77 -1.29 -9.18
C HIS A 227 11.12 -2.56 -9.97
N GLY A 228 11.68 -3.58 -9.31
CA GLY A 228 12.15 -4.82 -9.91
C GLY A 228 13.68 -4.91 -10.06
N SER A 229 14.44 -3.88 -9.66
CA SER A 229 15.91 -3.84 -9.68
C SER A 229 16.51 -4.57 -8.47
N LEU A 230 16.28 -5.88 -8.37
CA LEU A 230 16.59 -6.70 -7.19
C LEU A 230 18.09 -6.72 -6.84
N GLN A 231 18.98 -6.77 -7.84
CA GLN A 231 20.42 -6.83 -7.60
C GLN A 231 20.95 -5.54 -6.94
N GLU A 232 20.48 -4.38 -7.41
CA GLU A 232 20.81 -3.08 -6.81
C GLU A 232 20.19 -2.92 -5.41
N ALA A 233 18.96 -3.44 -5.22
CA ALA A 233 18.31 -3.48 -3.91
C ALA A 233 19.16 -4.28 -2.89
N ILE A 234 19.64 -5.46 -3.27
CA ILE A 234 20.53 -6.29 -2.44
C ILE A 234 21.81 -5.54 -2.08
N GLY A 235 22.39 -4.77 -3.01
CA GLY A 235 23.56 -3.93 -2.75
C GLY A 235 23.32 -2.93 -1.61
N ASN A 236 22.18 -2.24 -1.63
CA ASN A 236 21.78 -1.29 -0.58
C ASN A 236 21.55 -2.00 0.76
N PHE A 237 20.85 -3.13 0.79
CA PHE A 237 20.61 -3.88 2.03
C PHE A 237 21.89 -4.49 2.60
N LYS A 238 22.82 -4.96 1.75
CA LYS A 238 24.15 -5.40 2.19
C LYS A 238 24.91 -4.25 2.84
N ARG A 239 24.87 -3.04 2.28
CA ARG A 239 25.52 -1.87 2.87
C ARG A 239 24.87 -1.48 4.21
N CYS A 240 23.54 -1.47 4.28
CA CYS A 240 22.79 -1.27 5.52
C CYS A 240 23.24 -2.25 6.62
N LEU A 241 23.33 -3.54 6.30
CA LEU A 241 23.72 -4.59 7.25
C LEU A 241 25.22 -4.61 7.60
N GLN A 242 26.07 -3.93 6.81
CA GLN A 242 27.46 -3.68 7.22
C GLN A 242 27.55 -2.64 8.33
N LEU A 243 26.63 -1.67 8.33
CA LEU A 243 26.57 -0.58 9.31
C LEU A 243 25.79 -1.02 10.56
N GLU A 244 24.66 -1.69 10.37
CA GLU A 244 23.81 -2.26 11.43
C GLU A 244 23.52 -3.75 11.16
N PRO A 245 24.35 -4.67 11.70
CA PRO A 245 24.21 -6.11 11.44
C PRO A 245 22.89 -6.74 11.89
N TYR A 246 22.18 -6.09 12.82
CA TYR A 246 20.92 -6.56 13.40
C TYR A 246 19.68 -5.81 12.87
N ASN A 247 19.84 -4.96 11.84
CA ASN A 247 18.71 -4.22 11.27
C ASN A 247 17.69 -5.18 10.61
N GLU A 248 16.55 -5.37 11.26
CA GLU A 248 15.54 -6.36 10.86
C GLU A 248 14.96 -6.08 9.46
N VAL A 249 14.73 -4.81 9.11
CA VAL A 249 14.13 -4.44 7.83
C VAL A 249 15.08 -4.73 6.68
N CYS A 250 16.35 -4.34 6.80
CA CYS A 250 17.35 -4.65 5.78
C CYS A 250 17.58 -6.15 5.66
N GLN A 251 17.55 -6.89 6.78
CA GLN A 251 17.72 -8.33 6.81
C GLN A 251 16.53 -9.06 6.14
N TYR A 252 15.30 -8.62 6.42
CA TYR A 252 14.06 -9.09 5.79
C TYR A 252 14.08 -8.83 4.28
N MET A 253 14.29 -7.58 3.87
CA MET A 253 14.23 -7.17 2.47
C MET A 253 15.37 -7.79 1.64
N LYS A 254 16.55 -8.00 2.25
CA LYS A 254 17.63 -8.79 1.62
C LYS A 254 17.17 -10.22 1.35
N GLY A 255 16.58 -10.88 2.35
CA GLY A 255 16.07 -12.25 2.21
C GLY A 255 15.00 -12.36 1.13
N LEU A 256 14.04 -11.44 1.15
CA LEU A 256 12.98 -11.35 0.15
C LEU A 256 13.53 -11.13 -1.28
N SER A 257 14.51 -10.22 -1.44
CA SER A 257 15.13 -9.95 -2.74
C SER A 257 15.86 -11.19 -3.28
N HIS A 258 16.58 -11.92 -2.44
CA HIS A 258 17.22 -13.18 -2.83
C HIS A 258 16.21 -14.24 -3.26
N VAL A 259 15.09 -14.39 -2.55
CA VAL A 259 14.02 -15.33 -2.94
C VAL A 259 13.37 -14.94 -4.26
N ALA A 260 13.11 -13.65 -4.49
CA ALA A 260 12.60 -13.16 -5.78
C ALA A 260 13.59 -13.43 -6.94
N MET A 261 14.88 -13.48 -6.65
CA MET A 261 15.94 -13.91 -7.57
C MET A 261 16.11 -15.44 -7.70
N GLY A 262 15.40 -16.24 -6.89
CA GLY A 262 15.55 -17.70 -6.82
C GLY A 262 16.82 -18.17 -6.11
N GLN A 263 17.45 -17.30 -5.31
CA GLN A 263 18.62 -17.58 -4.48
C GLN A 263 18.15 -17.99 -3.07
N PHE A 264 17.58 -19.18 -2.94
CA PHE A 264 16.88 -19.63 -1.74
C PHE A 264 17.83 -19.85 -0.56
N TYR A 265 19.09 -20.23 -0.80
CA TYR A 265 20.06 -20.42 0.28
C TYR A 265 20.31 -19.11 1.04
N GLU A 266 20.70 -18.04 0.34
CA GLU A 266 20.92 -16.73 0.96
C GLU A 266 19.61 -16.10 1.45
N GLY A 267 18.49 -16.36 0.76
CA GLY A 267 17.15 -15.95 1.18
C GLY A 267 16.74 -16.50 2.55
N ILE A 268 16.75 -17.83 2.70
CA ILE A 268 16.36 -18.51 3.94
C ILE A 268 17.35 -18.20 5.07
N LYS A 269 18.65 -18.18 4.78
CA LYS A 269 19.67 -17.75 5.75
C LYS A 269 19.36 -16.36 6.28
N ALA A 270 18.94 -15.44 5.41
CA ALA A 270 18.61 -14.09 5.83
C ALA A 270 17.32 -14.02 6.66
N GLN A 271 16.30 -14.78 6.29
CA GLN A 271 15.03 -14.88 7.01
C GLN A 271 15.20 -15.50 8.40
N THR A 272 16.00 -16.58 8.51
CA THR A 272 16.30 -17.22 9.79
C THR A 272 16.97 -16.25 10.75
N LYS A 273 17.84 -15.35 10.28
CA LYS A 273 18.42 -14.30 11.13
C LYS A 273 17.37 -13.36 11.74
N VAL A 274 16.34 -12.97 10.99
CA VAL A 274 15.23 -12.17 11.52
C VAL A 274 14.45 -12.96 12.57
N MET A 275 14.20 -14.26 12.33
CA MET A 275 13.49 -15.11 13.27
C MET A 275 14.23 -15.34 14.59
N LEU A 276 15.57 -15.24 14.60
CA LEU A 276 16.38 -15.37 15.81
C LEU A 276 16.27 -14.15 16.74
N ASN A 277 15.84 -13.00 16.21
CA ASN A 277 15.60 -11.79 16.99
C ASN A 277 14.18 -11.82 17.58
N ASP A 278 13.89 -12.81 18.43
CA ASP A 278 12.57 -12.96 19.05
C ASP A 278 12.25 -11.77 19.96
N PRO A 279 11.11 -11.07 19.80
CA PRO A 279 10.72 -9.99 20.68
C PRO A 279 10.65 -10.46 22.14
N LEU A 280 11.14 -9.63 23.06
CA LEU A 280 11.06 -9.92 24.50
C LEU A 280 9.60 -9.96 24.97
N LEU A 281 9.34 -10.65 26.08
CA LEU A 281 8.00 -10.78 26.63
C LEU A 281 7.39 -9.40 26.94
N GLY A 282 6.25 -9.07 26.32
CA GLY A 282 5.60 -7.76 26.42
C GLY A 282 6.03 -6.74 25.36
N GLN A 283 7.07 -7.02 24.57
CA GLN A 283 7.43 -6.22 23.41
C GLN A 283 6.55 -6.58 22.21
N LYS A 284 6.05 -5.56 21.50
CA LYS A 284 5.29 -5.77 20.27
C LYS A 284 6.23 -6.22 19.16
N ALA A 285 5.94 -7.36 18.54
CA ALA A 285 6.69 -7.85 17.39
C ALA A 285 6.67 -6.85 16.22
N SER A 286 7.83 -6.69 15.55
CA SER A 286 7.93 -5.89 14.32
C SER A 286 7.11 -6.53 13.19
N SER A 287 6.70 -5.73 12.19
CA SER A 287 5.95 -6.26 11.05
C SER A 287 6.77 -7.28 10.26
N GLU A 288 8.08 -7.05 10.17
CA GLU A 288 9.04 -7.87 9.46
C GLU A 288 9.17 -9.23 10.17
N TYR A 289 9.27 -9.25 11.49
CA TYR A 289 9.30 -10.48 12.28
C TYR A 289 8.01 -11.31 12.11
N LEU A 290 6.84 -10.66 12.04
CA LEU A 290 5.58 -11.39 11.81
C LEU A 290 5.52 -12.02 10.41
N LYS A 291 5.96 -11.29 9.38
CA LYS A 291 5.92 -11.74 7.98
C LYS A 291 7.00 -12.77 7.65
N VAL A 292 8.18 -12.68 8.26
CA VAL A 292 9.34 -13.48 7.86
C VAL A 292 9.11 -14.98 8.01
N LYS A 293 8.28 -15.39 8.98
CA LYS A 293 7.91 -16.80 9.20
C LYS A 293 7.15 -17.36 8.00
N TYR A 294 6.17 -16.62 7.48
CA TYR A 294 5.44 -16.99 6.26
C TYR A 294 6.36 -16.99 5.03
N LEU A 295 7.19 -15.95 4.90
CA LEU A 295 8.11 -15.85 3.78
C LEU A 295 9.11 -17.00 3.76
N ARG A 296 9.63 -17.44 4.92
CA ARG A 296 10.53 -18.60 5.03
C ARG A 296 9.87 -19.88 4.56
N GLU A 297 8.68 -20.19 5.07
CA GLU A 297 7.98 -21.41 4.68
C GLU A 297 7.58 -21.38 3.21
N TYR A 298 7.17 -20.22 2.69
CA TYR A 298 6.90 -20.08 1.26
C TYR A 298 8.17 -20.21 0.41
N SER A 299 9.31 -19.70 0.89
CA SER A 299 10.61 -19.86 0.21
C SER A 299 11.04 -21.32 0.13
N ARG A 300 10.82 -22.08 1.21
CA ARG A 300 11.07 -23.53 1.26
C ARG A 300 10.18 -24.31 0.30
N TYR A 301 8.90 -23.97 0.28
CA TYR A 301 7.94 -24.55 -0.66
C TYR A 301 8.33 -24.24 -2.12
N LEU A 302 8.71 -23.01 -2.44
CA LEU A 302 9.18 -22.65 -3.78
C LEU A 302 10.48 -23.37 -4.15
N HIS A 303 11.41 -23.53 -3.21
CA HIS A 303 12.64 -24.29 -3.42
C HIS A 303 12.36 -25.77 -3.72
N SER A 304 11.49 -26.43 -2.95
CA SER A 304 11.18 -27.85 -3.17
C SER A 304 10.50 -28.13 -4.52
N HIS A 305 9.86 -27.11 -5.12
CA HIS A 305 9.19 -27.19 -6.42
C HIS A 305 9.95 -26.45 -7.53
N LEU A 306 11.21 -26.07 -7.30
CA LEU A 306 11.96 -25.23 -8.23
C LEU A 306 12.16 -25.88 -9.61
N ASP A 307 12.46 -27.19 -9.59
CA ASP A 307 12.71 -28.04 -10.76
C ASP A 307 11.52 -28.95 -11.11
N VAL A 308 10.35 -28.67 -10.52
CA VAL A 308 9.10 -29.39 -10.79
C VAL A 308 8.27 -28.60 -11.80
N PRO A 309 7.63 -29.25 -12.80
CA PRO A 309 6.72 -28.57 -13.70
C PRO A 309 5.60 -27.86 -12.94
N VAL A 310 5.33 -26.61 -13.30
CA VAL A 310 4.41 -25.72 -12.58
C VAL A 310 2.96 -26.23 -12.58
N VAL A 311 2.63 -27.11 -13.53
CA VAL A 311 1.31 -27.75 -13.63
C VAL A 311 1.11 -28.92 -12.65
N GLU A 312 2.15 -29.35 -11.95
CA GLU A 312 2.13 -30.51 -11.04
C GLU A 312 1.88 -30.12 -9.58
N TYR A 313 1.99 -28.84 -9.22
CA TYR A 313 1.77 -28.36 -7.86
C TYR A 313 0.78 -27.19 -7.84
N ASN A 314 0.15 -26.93 -6.69
CA ASN A 314 -0.79 -25.84 -6.52
C ASN A 314 -0.74 -25.27 -5.10
N VAL A 315 -0.24 -24.04 -4.98
CA VAL A 315 -0.13 -23.29 -3.71
C VAL A 315 -1.44 -23.26 -2.90
N ASP A 316 -2.60 -23.17 -3.55
CA ASP A 316 -3.87 -23.15 -2.83
C ASP A 316 -4.27 -24.53 -2.27
N GLN A 317 -3.76 -25.63 -2.82
CA GLN A 317 -4.07 -26.98 -2.35
C GLN A 317 -2.98 -27.53 -1.43
N ASP A 318 -1.72 -27.23 -1.74
CA ASP A 318 -0.56 -27.82 -1.07
C ASP A 318 -0.30 -27.16 0.29
N LEU A 319 -0.56 -25.84 0.43
CA LEU A 319 -0.31 -25.14 1.68
C LEU A 319 -1.48 -25.30 2.67
N PRO A 320 -1.21 -25.49 3.98
CA PRO A 320 -2.27 -25.65 4.99
C PRO A 320 -3.24 -24.48 5.02
N GLY A 321 -4.53 -24.77 5.21
CA GLY A 321 -5.60 -23.76 5.26
C GLY A 321 -5.37 -22.66 6.30
N ASN A 322 -4.93 -23.04 7.52
CA ASN A 322 -4.63 -22.09 8.58
C ASN A 322 -3.44 -21.19 8.25
N PHE A 323 -2.40 -21.73 7.61
CA PHE A 323 -1.24 -20.96 7.13
C PHE A 323 -1.69 -19.89 6.14
N LYS A 324 -2.43 -20.27 5.10
CA LYS A 324 -2.96 -19.36 4.09
C LYS A 324 -3.81 -18.24 4.69
N ASN A 325 -4.71 -18.60 5.61
CA ASN A 325 -5.60 -17.66 6.27
C ASN A 325 -4.85 -16.62 7.12
N HIS A 326 -3.87 -17.04 7.93
CA HIS A 326 -3.11 -16.11 8.77
C HIS A 326 -2.17 -15.24 7.92
N TRP A 327 -1.51 -15.83 6.91
CA TRP A 327 -0.62 -15.11 6.01
C TRP A 327 -1.35 -13.99 5.27
N ALA A 328 -2.49 -14.32 4.65
CA ALA A 328 -3.27 -13.36 3.88
C ALA A 328 -3.87 -12.23 4.74
N LYS A 329 -4.07 -12.46 6.05
CA LYS A 329 -4.53 -11.46 7.04
C LYS A 329 -3.39 -10.75 7.79
N ASN A 330 -2.13 -11.11 7.54
CA ASN A 330 -0.96 -10.61 8.26
C ASN A 330 -1.09 -10.81 9.79
N LEU A 331 -1.63 -11.96 10.21
CA LEU A 331 -1.76 -12.34 11.61
C LEU A 331 -0.44 -12.95 12.13
N PRO A 332 -0.20 -12.98 13.46
CA PRO A 332 0.93 -13.70 14.02
C PRO A 332 0.94 -15.17 13.62
N PHE A 333 2.14 -15.71 13.39
CA PHE A 333 2.37 -17.12 13.11
C PHE A 333 2.21 -17.94 14.40
N LEU A 334 0.97 -18.21 14.79
CA LEU A 334 0.58 -18.99 15.95
C LEU A 334 -0.30 -20.16 15.48
N ILE A 335 0.31 -21.08 14.74
CA ILE A 335 -0.37 -22.22 14.14
C ILE A 335 0.06 -23.48 14.90
N GLU A 336 -0.89 -24.06 15.63
CA GLU A 336 -0.70 -25.35 16.32
C GLU A 336 -0.48 -26.47 15.29
N ASP A 337 0.41 -27.40 15.62
CA ASP A 337 0.75 -28.58 14.81
C ASP A 337 1.15 -28.26 13.35
N TYR A 338 1.78 -27.10 13.12
CA TYR A 338 2.29 -26.74 11.80
C TYR A 338 3.52 -27.57 11.43
N GLU A 339 3.40 -28.39 10.38
CA GLU A 339 4.53 -29.05 9.76
C GLU A 339 5.29 -28.09 8.85
N GLU A 340 6.58 -27.91 9.12
CA GLU A 340 7.46 -27.09 8.29
C GLU A 340 7.57 -27.65 6.88
N GLN A 341 7.63 -26.76 5.89
CA GLN A 341 7.86 -27.12 4.48
C GLN A 341 9.22 -27.83 4.31
N PRO A 342 9.46 -28.58 3.23
CA PRO A 342 10.74 -29.25 3.03
C PRO A 342 11.93 -28.27 3.15
N GLY A 343 12.97 -28.65 3.91
CA GLY A 343 14.18 -27.85 4.00
C GLY A 343 14.94 -27.80 2.66
N LEU A 344 15.96 -26.93 2.58
CA LEU A 344 16.80 -26.83 1.39
C LEU A 344 17.46 -28.17 1.04
N GLN A 345 17.10 -28.70 -0.12
CA GLN A 345 17.64 -29.95 -0.65
C GLN A 345 18.94 -29.70 -1.43
N PRO A 346 20.07 -30.38 -1.13
CA PRO A 346 21.35 -30.15 -1.80
C PRO A 346 21.36 -30.39 -3.32
N HIS A 347 20.44 -31.23 -3.81
CA HIS A 347 20.33 -31.54 -5.23
C HIS A 347 19.59 -30.46 -6.03
N ILE A 348 18.77 -29.61 -5.38
CA ILE A 348 18.06 -28.50 -6.02
C ILE A 348 18.93 -27.24 -5.87
N LYS A 349 19.56 -26.83 -6.97
CA LYS A 349 20.45 -25.66 -7.00
C LYS A 349 19.65 -24.35 -7.06
N ASP A 350 20.19 -23.28 -6.50
CA ASP A 350 19.62 -21.93 -6.67
C ASP A 350 19.56 -21.53 -8.16
N VAL A 351 18.68 -20.57 -8.46
CA VAL A 351 18.53 -20.01 -9.80
C VAL A 351 19.73 -19.15 -10.15
N LEU A 352 20.28 -19.35 -11.34
CA LEU A 352 21.38 -18.55 -11.86
C LEU A 352 20.84 -17.40 -12.72
N PRO A 353 21.39 -16.18 -12.61
CA PRO A 353 21.03 -15.08 -13.50
C PRO A 353 21.27 -15.47 -14.96
N GLN A 354 20.28 -15.23 -15.82
CA GLN A 354 20.39 -15.44 -17.26
C GLN A 354 20.66 -14.10 -17.96
N ASN A 355 21.54 -14.11 -18.96
CA ASN A 355 21.72 -12.95 -19.82
C ASN A 355 20.61 -12.96 -20.88
N PHE A 356 20.12 -11.80 -21.27
CA PHE A 356 19.16 -11.68 -22.37
C PHE A 356 19.66 -12.34 -23.66
N ASP A 357 20.95 -12.18 -23.96
CA ASP A 357 21.57 -12.72 -25.17
C ASP A 357 21.67 -14.25 -25.20
N SER A 358 21.54 -14.94 -24.06
CA SER A 358 21.59 -16.40 -24.02
C SER A 358 20.29 -17.07 -24.46
N TYR A 359 19.19 -16.31 -24.55
CA TYR A 359 17.92 -16.82 -25.06
C TYR A 359 17.92 -16.88 -26.59
N SER A 360 17.13 -17.81 -27.16
CA SER A 360 16.93 -17.85 -28.62
C SER A 360 16.24 -16.56 -29.11
N ALA A 361 16.40 -16.22 -30.38
CA ALA A 361 15.80 -15.02 -30.96
C ALA A 361 14.27 -14.97 -30.79
N GLU A 362 13.60 -16.13 -30.84
CA GLU A 362 12.16 -16.27 -30.61
C GLU A 362 11.78 -15.96 -29.16
N VAL A 363 12.58 -16.42 -28.19
CA VAL A 363 12.35 -16.17 -26.76
C VAL A 363 12.68 -14.73 -26.40
N GLN A 364 13.74 -14.15 -26.96
CA GLN A 364 14.04 -12.72 -26.83
C GLN A 364 12.86 -11.85 -27.33
N LYS A 365 12.30 -12.20 -28.50
CA LYS A 365 11.09 -11.54 -29.03
C LYS A 365 9.88 -11.72 -28.11
N LEU A 366 9.70 -12.91 -27.53
CA LEU A 366 8.66 -13.17 -26.54
C LEU A 366 8.80 -12.27 -25.31
N ILE A 367 10.01 -12.16 -24.75
CA ILE A 367 10.32 -11.32 -23.58
C ILE A 367 10.00 -9.85 -23.88
N CYS A 368 10.48 -9.30 -25.00
CA CYS A 368 10.19 -7.92 -25.37
C CYS A 368 8.70 -7.66 -25.61
N THR A 369 7.98 -8.66 -26.14
CA THR A 369 6.53 -8.54 -26.33
C THR A 369 5.81 -8.53 -24.99
N ALA A 370 6.23 -9.38 -24.04
CA ALA A 370 5.68 -9.40 -22.69
C ALA A 370 5.94 -8.08 -21.94
N ASP A 371 7.16 -7.55 -21.97
CA ASP A 371 7.50 -6.27 -21.33
C ASP A 371 6.61 -5.13 -21.85
N ARG A 372 6.43 -5.06 -23.17
CA ARG A 372 5.54 -4.08 -23.81
C ARG A 372 4.09 -4.24 -23.35
N LEU A 373 3.54 -5.46 -23.37
CA LEU A 373 2.15 -5.70 -22.99
C LEU A 373 1.91 -5.43 -21.50
N GLY A 374 2.84 -5.83 -20.65
CA GLY A 374 2.82 -5.57 -19.21
C GLY A 374 2.81 -4.08 -18.87
N ALA A 375 3.62 -3.28 -19.58
CA ALA A 375 3.69 -1.84 -19.37
C ALA A 375 2.36 -1.13 -19.69
N LEU A 376 1.49 -1.69 -20.55
CA LEU A 376 0.15 -1.13 -20.82
C LEU A 376 -0.78 -1.26 -19.61
N MET A 377 -0.48 -2.15 -18.67
CA MET A 377 -1.26 -2.39 -17.46
C MET A 377 -0.86 -1.48 -16.29
N GLN A 378 0.18 -0.66 -16.45
CA GLN A 378 0.62 0.28 -15.43
C GLN A 378 -0.46 1.34 -15.21
N TYR A 379 -0.89 1.51 -13.96
CA TYR A 379 -1.73 2.64 -13.59
C TYR A 379 -0.92 3.94 -13.65
N ASP A 380 -1.44 4.90 -14.42
CA ASP A 380 -0.98 6.29 -14.42
C ASP A 380 -1.78 7.10 -13.39
N THR A 381 -1.55 6.82 -12.11
CA THR A 381 -2.22 7.50 -11.00
C THR A 381 -1.33 7.51 -9.76
N LEU A 382 -1.61 8.43 -8.86
CA LEU A 382 -0.79 8.66 -7.68
C LEU A 382 -0.73 7.41 -6.79
N GLY A 383 0.46 7.15 -6.25
CA GLY A 383 0.73 6.05 -5.33
C GLY A 383 0.90 4.67 -5.95
N PHE A 384 0.99 4.57 -7.28
CA PHE A 384 1.33 3.35 -7.99
C PHE A 384 2.71 3.45 -8.64
N LEU A 385 3.64 2.62 -8.19
CA LEU A 385 4.99 2.54 -8.75
C LEU A 385 5.06 1.54 -9.90
N PRO A 386 5.86 1.83 -10.95
CA PRO A 386 6.14 0.85 -11.98
C PRO A 386 7.01 -0.27 -11.41
N ASN A 387 6.65 -1.52 -11.74
CA ASN A 387 7.41 -2.71 -11.38
C ASN A 387 7.67 -3.55 -12.64
N LEU A 388 8.91 -3.53 -13.12
CA LEU A 388 9.32 -4.18 -14.36
C LEU A 388 9.12 -5.70 -14.30
N ARG A 389 9.38 -6.30 -13.13
CA ARG A 389 9.22 -7.74 -12.90
C ARG A 389 7.75 -8.16 -12.99
N VAL A 390 6.85 -7.39 -12.40
CA VAL A 390 5.40 -7.61 -12.50
C VAL A 390 4.91 -7.33 -13.91
N HIS A 391 5.37 -6.27 -14.58
CA HIS A 391 5.02 -6.00 -15.98
C HIS A 391 5.35 -7.20 -16.85
N ARG A 392 6.57 -7.71 -16.79
CA ARG A 392 6.96 -8.90 -17.55
C ARG A 392 6.09 -10.11 -17.24
N ALA A 393 5.87 -10.39 -15.96
CA ALA A 393 5.04 -11.51 -15.53
C ALA A 393 3.63 -11.44 -16.10
N MET A 394 3.00 -10.28 -16.03
CA MET A 394 1.63 -10.09 -16.51
C MET A 394 1.56 -10.03 -18.04
N GLY A 395 2.60 -9.55 -18.71
CA GLY A 395 2.74 -9.65 -20.16
C GLY A 395 2.86 -11.11 -20.65
N LEU A 396 3.69 -11.92 -19.98
CA LEU A 396 3.80 -13.36 -20.25
C LEU A 396 2.46 -14.06 -19.99
N ALA A 397 1.78 -13.71 -18.88
CA ALA A 397 0.44 -14.20 -18.59
C ALA A 397 -0.57 -13.86 -19.71
N THR A 398 -0.57 -12.63 -20.21
CA THR A 398 -1.44 -12.22 -21.32
C THR A 398 -1.20 -13.06 -22.58
N ILE A 399 0.06 -13.30 -22.95
CA ILE A 399 0.39 -14.12 -24.12
C ILE A 399 -0.03 -15.58 -23.88
N GLU A 400 0.18 -16.10 -22.67
CA GLU A 400 -0.22 -17.46 -22.33
C GLU A 400 -1.75 -17.65 -22.32
N VAL A 401 -2.51 -16.69 -21.78
CA VAL A 401 -3.98 -16.68 -21.84
C VAL A 401 -4.44 -16.65 -23.30
N MET A 402 -3.84 -15.80 -24.13
CA MET A 402 -4.12 -15.77 -25.58
C MET A 402 -3.93 -17.15 -26.21
N GLN A 403 -2.76 -17.79 -26.00
CA GLN A 403 -2.44 -19.11 -26.55
C GLN A 403 -3.40 -20.20 -26.05
N ALA A 404 -3.74 -20.20 -24.75
CA ALA A 404 -4.65 -21.17 -24.16
C ALA A 404 -6.09 -21.05 -24.69
N MET A 405 -6.57 -19.82 -24.86
CA MET A 405 -7.91 -19.56 -25.40
C MET A 405 -8.01 -19.90 -26.89
N GLN A 406 -7.00 -19.54 -27.69
CA GLN A 406 -6.96 -19.90 -29.12
C GLN A 406 -7.01 -21.42 -29.32
N ARG A 407 -6.26 -22.19 -28.52
CA ARG A 407 -6.32 -23.66 -28.53
C ARG A 407 -7.72 -24.18 -28.17
N THR A 408 -8.36 -23.55 -27.18
CA THR A 408 -9.72 -23.94 -26.74
C THR A 408 -10.78 -23.65 -27.82
N TRP A 409 -10.66 -22.53 -28.52
CA TRP A 409 -11.57 -22.14 -29.60
C TRP A 409 -11.32 -22.89 -30.91
N SER A 410 -10.12 -23.43 -31.14
CA SER A 410 -9.84 -24.34 -32.26
C SER A 410 -10.29 -25.79 -32.03
N ASN A 411 -11.14 -26.04 -31.02
CA ASN A 411 -11.61 -27.36 -30.58
C ASN A 411 -10.51 -28.30 -30.05
N SER A 412 -9.35 -27.76 -29.66
CA SER A 412 -8.34 -28.57 -28.97
C SER A 412 -8.67 -28.65 -27.47
N LYS A 413 -8.56 -29.87 -26.91
CA LYS A 413 -8.62 -30.03 -25.44
C LYS A 413 -7.31 -29.51 -24.84
N VAL A 414 -7.39 -28.87 -23.68
CA VAL A 414 -6.22 -28.35 -22.96
C VAL A 414 -5.87 -29.31 -21.82
N ARG A 415 -4.59 -29.52 -21.57
CA ARG A 415 -4.13 -30.31 -20.41
C ARG A 415 -4.06 -29.40 -19.19
N VAL A 416 -4.88 -29.66 -18.19
CA VAL A 416 -4.95 -28.93 -16.93
C VAL A 416 -4.81 -29.94 -15.78
N ASN A 417 -3.87 -29.72 -14.86
CA ASN A 417 -3.57 -30.62 -13.73
C ASN A 417 -3.42 -32.09 -14.17
N GLY A 418 -2.66 -32.31 -15.25
CA GLY A 418 -2.42 -33.64 -15.83
C GLY A 418 -3.57 -34.23 -16.64
N LYS A 419 -4.80 -33.69 -16.59
CA LYS A 419 -5.99 -34.19 -17.31
C LYS A 419 -6.32 -33.35 -18.55
N THR A 420 -6.66 -34.02 -19.65
CA THR A 420 -7.07 -33.37 -20.89
C THR A 420 -8.56 -33.05 -20.87
N ARG A 421 -8.91 -31.78 -20.59
CA ARG A 421 -10.29 -31.29 -20.47
C ARG A 421 -10.50 -29.97 -21.21
N GLN A 422 -11.75 -29.50 -21.29
CA GLN A 422 -12.00 -28.14 -21.76
C GLN A 422 -11.56 -27.14 -20.68
N LEU A 423 -10.88 -26.07 -21.11
CA LEU A 423 -10.46 -24.98 -20.25
C LEU A 423 -11.69 -24.38 -19.57
N GLN A 424 -11.71 -24.31 -18.25
CA GLN A 424 -12.74 -23.61 -17.48
C GLN A 424 -12.36 -22.14 -17.28
N TRP A 425 -13.31 -21.28 -16.92
CA TRP A 425 -13.03 -19.88 -16.63
C TRP A 425 -11.93 -19.75 -15.56
N ARG A 426 -11.96 -20.60 -14.53
CA ARG A 426 -10.96 -20.60 -13.45
C ARG A 426 -9.56 -20.91 -13.96
N ASP A 427 -9.43 -21.89 -14.84
CA ASP A 427 -8.14 -22.27 -15.44
C ASP A 427 -7.52 -21.09 -16.21
N MET A 428 -8.36 -20.29 -16.88
CA MET A 428 -7.93 -19.08 -17.59
C MET A 428 -7.36 -18.02 -16.62
N PHE A 429 -8.00 -17.79 -15.47
CA PHE A 429 -7.45 -16.87 -14.47
C PHE A 429 -6.23 -17.45 -13.74
N ASP A 430 -6.18 -18.77 -13.51
CA ASP A 430 -5.06 -19.44 -12.87
C ASP A 430 -3.74 -19.25 -13.64
N ILE A 431 -3.80 -19.14 -14.97
CA ILE A 431 -2.64 -18.76 -15.80
C ILE A 431 -2.06 -17.40 -15.36
N ALA A 432 -2.91 -16.39 -15.15
CA ALA A 432 -2.45 -15.08 -14.71
C ALA A 432 -2.05 -15.06 -13.22
N VAL A 433 -2.77 -15.81 -12.39
CA VAL A 433 -2.49 -15.95 -10.96
C VAL A 433 -1.11 -16.57 -10.72
N LYS A 434 -0.71 -17.63 -11.46
CA LYS A 434 0.62 -18.25 -11.28
C LYS A 434 1.77 -17.27 -11.54
N TRP A 435 1.67 -16.47 -12.61
CA TRP A 435 2.68 -15.47 -12.94
C TRP A 435 2.71 -14.38 -11.88
N ARG A 436 1.53 -13.92 -11.42
CA ARG A 436 1.43 -12.91 -10.37
C ARG A 436 2.02 -13.39 -9.04
N ARG A 437 1.85 -14.66 -8.66
CA ARG A 437 2.44 -15.26 -7.45
C ARG A 437 3.96 -15.25 -7.48
N ILE A 438 4.54 -15.76 -8.57
CA ILE A 438 6.00 -15.87 -8.71
C ILE A 438 6.64 -14.48 -8.85
N ALA A 439 5.91 -13.49 -9.37
CA ALA A 439 6.35 -12.10 -9.55
C ALA A 439 6.57 -11.30 -8.25
N ASP A 440 6.01 -11.71 -7.11
CA ASP A 440 6.28 -11.06 -5.83
C ASP A 440 6.01 -12.04 -4.66
N PRO A 441 7.04 -12.74 -4.17
CA PRO A 441 6.87 -13.76 -3.14
C PRO A 441 6.46 -13.21 -1.76
N ASP A 442 6.50 -11.88 -1.56
CA ASP A 442 6.01 -11.23 -0.34
C ASP A 442 4.48 -11.25 -0.22
N GLN A 443 3.79 -11.25 -1.37
CA GLN A 443 2.34 -11.07 -1.41
C GLN A 443 1.61 -12.40 -1.62
N PRO A 444 0.80 -12.87 -0.64
CA PRO A 444 -0.05 -14.02 -0.85
C PRO A 444 -1.16 -13.68 -1.83
N VAL A 445 -1.11 -14.26 -3.02
CA VAL A 445 -2.16 -14.18 -4.04
C VAL A 445 -2.91 -15.51 -4.00
N LEU A 446 -3.99 -15.60 -3.23
CA LEU A 446 -4.68 -16.86 -2.91
C LEU A 446 -6.17 -16.74 -3.21
N TRP A 447 -6.80 -17.83 -3.65
CA TRP A 447 -8.24 -17.86 -3.87
C TRP A 447 -8.99 -17.88 -2.55
N LEU A 448 -9.84 -16.87 -2.33
CA LEU A 448 -10.49 -16.65 -1.04
C LEU A 448 -11.49 -17.74 -0.67
N GLU A 449 -12.16 -18.32 -1.65
CA GLU A 449 -13.08 -19.45 -1.44
C GLU A 449 -12.37 -20.75 -1.05
N GLN A 450 -11.06 -20.87 -1.32
CA GLN A 450 -10.25 -22.05 -0.94
C GLN A 450 -9.61 -21.86 0.44
N MET A 451 -10.07 -20.85 1.19
CA MET A 451 -9.72 -20.62 2.59
C MET A 451 -10.63 -21.44 3.51
N PRO A 452 -10.15 -21.88 4.68
CA PRO A 452 -10.96 -22.67 5.61
C PRO A 452 -12.23 -21.93 6.07
N ALA A 453 -13.37 -22.65 6.04
CA ALA A 453 -14.74 -22.14 6.10
C ALA A 453 -15.12 -21.30 7.33
N ARG A 454 -14.40 -21.38 8.46
CA ARG A 454 -14.70 -20.55 9.66
C ARG A 454 -14.48 -19.05 9.45
N SER A 455 -13.75 -18.67 8.40
CA SER A 455 -13.42 -17.27 8.10
C SER A 455 -14.41 -16.56 7.16
N LEU A 456 -15.32 -17.30 6.50
CA LEU A 456 -16.24 -16.74 5.49
C LEU A 456 -17.54 -16.18 6.10
N SER A 457 -17.90 -16.59 7.32
CA SER A 457 -19.11 -16.11 8.03
C SER A 457 -18.97 -14.70 8.65
N ARG A 458 -17.73 -14.19 8.79
CA ARG A 458 -17.43 -12.76 9.07
C ARG A 458 -16.26 -12.21 8.22
N GLY A 459 -16.04 -12.85 7.07
CA GLY A 459 -15.40 -12.34 5.85
C GLY A 459 -13.89 -12.05 5.88
N PHE A 460 -13.16 -12.64 4.92
CA PHE A 460 -11.95 -12.02 4.39
C PHE A 460 -12.41 -10.78 3.58
N ASN A 461 -12.81 -9.71 4.26
CA ASN A 461 -13.27 -8.52 3.56
C ASN A 461 -12.06 -7.89 2.87
N ASN A 462 -12.10 -7.77 1.54
CA ASN A 462 -11.17 -6.88 0.87
C ASN A 462 -11.52 -5.46 1.34
N HIS A 463 -10.77 -4.97 2.32
CA HIS A 463 -11.05 -3.76 3.05
C HIS A 463 -10.10 -2.66 2.59
N ILE A 464 -10.65 -1.74 1.80
CA ILE A 464 -9.94 -0.59 1.25
C ILE A 464 -10.27 0.61 2.12
N ASN A 465 -9.30 1.05 2.92
CA ASN A 465 -9.39 2.30 3.64
C ASN A 465 -9.12 3.46 2.67
N LEU A 466 -10.15 4.28 2.42
CA LEU A 466 -10.04 5.53 1.69
C LEU A 466 -9.58 6.65 2.63
N ILE A 467 -10.20 6.73 3.82
CA ILE A 467 -9.77 7.60 4.92
C ILE A 467 -9.79 6.77 6.21
N ARG A 468 -8.73 6.84 7.00
CA ARG A 468 -8.66 6.21 8.33
C ARG A 468 -8.07 7.20 9.33
N GLY A 469 -8.90 7.65 10.27
CA GLY A 469 -8.55 8.75 11.17
C GLY A 469 -8.33 10.02 10.37
N GLN A 470 -7.10 10.53 10.41
CA GLN A 470 -6.67 11.72 9.68
C GLN A 470 -5.89 11.38 8.38
N ILE A 471 -5.75 10.09 8.06
CA ILE A 471 -4.91 9.59 6.96
C ILE A 471 -5.73 9.34 5.70
N ILE A 472 -5.36 10.01 4.61
CA ILE A 472 -5.98 9.88 3.29
C ILE A 472 -5.18 8.91 2.43
N ASN A 473 -5.87 7.97 1.77
CA ASN A 473 -5.26 7.07 0.81
C ASN A 473 -5.20 7.70 -0.59
N ILE A 474 -4.03 8.22 -0.94
CA ILE A 474 -3.83 8.97 -2.20
C ILE A 474 -4.15 8.16 -3.46
N ARG A 475 -4.04 6.83 -3.42
CA ARG A 475 -4.30 5.94 -4.57
C ARG A 475 -5.71 6.03 -5.12
N TYR A 476 -6.66 6.40 -4.27
CA TYR A 476 -8.08 6.43 -4.59
C TYR A 476 -8.66 7.84 -4.61
N LEU A 477 -7.81 8.87 -4.47
CA LEU A 477 -8.23 10.27 -4.33
C LEU A 477 -9.14 10.72 -5.48
N GLU A 478 -8.80 10.37 -6.72
CA GLU A 478 -9.58 10.69 -7.93
C GLU A 478 -10.99 10.07 -7.93
N TYR A 479 -11.21 9.01 -7.15
CA TYR A 479 -12.50 8.33 -7.03
C TYR A 479 -13.37 8.87 -5.90
N PHE A 480 -12.86 9.75 -5.04
CA PHE A 480 -13.63 10.25 -3.88
C PHE A 480 -14.91 10.95 -4.32
N SER A 481 -14.87 11.77 -5.38
CA SER A 481 -16.03 12.47 -5.92
C SER A 481 -17.08 11.51 -6.48
N SER A 482 -16.66 10.51 -7.26
CA SER A 482 -17.52 9.47 -7.83
C SER A 482 -18.19 8.63 -6.74
N ILE A 483 -17.42 8.22 -5.73
CA ILE A 483 -17.93 7.44 -4.59
C ILE A 483 -18.88 8.30 -3.75
N LEU A 484 -18.56 9.57 -3.52
CA LEU A 484 -19.42 10.51 -2.81
C LEU A 484 -20.77 10.68 -3.55
N SER A 485 -20.73 10.85 -4.88
CA SER A 485 -21.94 10.92 -5.70
C SER A 485 -22.79 9.66 -5.57
N PHE A 486 -22.15 8.48 -5.62
CA PHE A 486 -22.82 7.21 -5.43
C PHE A 486 -23.47 7.09 -4.03
N VAL A 487 -22.76 7.50 -2.96
CA VAL A 487 -23.31 7.51 -1.59
C VAL A 487 -24.55 8.39 -1.51
N LYS A 488 -24.51 9.60 -2.08
CA LYS A 488 -25.66 10.52 -2.12
C LYS A 488 -26.86 9.89 -2.81
N GLU A 489 -26.67 9.30 -3.98
CA GLU A 489 -27.73 8.61 -4.73
C GLU A 489 -28.39 7.52 -3.87
N ARG A 490 -27.57 6.74 -3.15
CA ARG A 490 -28.07 5.64 -2.36
C ARG A 490 -28.81 6.08 -1.10
N ILE A 491 -28.37 7.17 -0.47
CA ILE A 491 -29.11 7.83 0.63
C ILE A 491 -30.50 8.26 0.12
N LEU A 492 -30.57 8.90 -1.05
CA LEU A 492 -31.85 9.33 -1.62
C LEU A 492 -32.80 8.17 -1.89
N VAL A 493 -32.33 7.05 -2.44
CA VAL A 493 -33.18 5.88 -2.66
C VAL A 493 -33.66 5.27 -1.34
N TYR A 494 -32.81 5.22 -0.32
CA TYR A 494 -33.22 4.76 1.02
C TYR A 494 -34.34 5.63 1.58
N HIS A 495 -34.17 6.95 1.65
CA HIS A 495 -35.19 7.85 2.19
C HIS A 495 -36.45 7.94 1.31
N GLY A 496 -36.31 7.80 0.00
CA GLY A 496 -37.43 7.79 -0.94
C GLY A 496 -38.35 6.58 -0.77
N ALA A 497 -37.85 5.45 -0.30
CA ALA A 497 -38.65 4.26 -0.02
C ALA A 497 -39.54 4.39 1.23
N TYR A 498 -39.17 5.25 2.20
CA TYR A 498 -39.85 5.35 3.49
C TYR A 498 -40.68 6.64 3.69
N ASN A 499 -40.23 7.79 3.17
CA ASN A 499 -40.89 9.07 3.44
C ASN A 499 -40.61 10.15 2.36
N GLN A 500 -41.64 10.50 1.58
CA GLN A 500 -41.54 11.42 0.45
C GLN A 500 -41.31 12.89 0.83
N ARG A 501 -41.72 13.30 2.04
CA ARG A 501 -41.48 14.67 2.56
C ARG A 501 -40.05 14.84 3.06
N ALA A 502 -39.57 13.85 3.82
CA ALA A 502 -38.18 13.81 4.27
C ALA A 502 -37.18 13.73 3.10
N LEU A 503 -37.59 13.13 1.97
CA LEU A 503 -36.77 13.07 0.76
C LEU A 503 -36.38 14.46 0.23
N GLN A 504 -37.28 15.45 0.26
CA GLN A 504 -36.96 16.80 -0.23
C GLN A 504 -35.96 17.52 0.69
N GLU A 505 -36.13 17.39 2.01
CA GLU A 505 -35.22 17.97 3.01
C GLU A 505 -33.83 17.34 2.92
N VAL A 506 -33.75 16.01 2.82
CA VAL A 506 -32.49 15.27 2.63
C VAL A 506 -31.83 15.68 1.31
N LYS A 507 -32.59 15.81 0.23
CA LYS A 507 -32.06 16.23 -1.07
C LYS A 507 -31.41 17.61 -1.00
N GLN A 508 -32.08 18.59 -0.37
CA GLN A 508 -31.51 19.93 -0.16
C GLN A 508 -30.25 19.89 0.71
N ALA A 509 -30.23 19.07 1.78
CA ALA A 509 -29.05 18.93 2.62
C ALA A 509 -27.85 18.35 1.85
N LEU A 510 -28.08 17.35 0.99
CA LEU A 510 -27.05 16.70 0.19
C LEU A 510 -26.49 17.58 -0.95
N GLU A 511 -27.19 18.64 -1.36
CA GLU A 511 -26.68 19.62 -2.34
C GLU A 511 -25.48 20.39 -1.80
N ASN A 512 -25.42 20.64 -0.48
CA ASN A 512 -24.33 21.38 0.17
C ASN A 512 -23.11 20.51 0.53
N VAL A 513 -23.18 19.19 0.32
CA VAL A 513 -22.11 18.25 0.67
C VAL A 513 -21.03 18.27 -0.41
N ASN A 514 -19.82 18.68 -0.07
CA ASN A 514 -18.71 18.69 -1.02
C ASN A 514 -17.62 17.68 -0.65
N LYS A 515 -17.59 17.25 0.61
CA LYS A 515 -16.65 16.24 1.12
C LYS A 515 -17.38 15.19 1.95
N VAL A 516 -16.71 14.06 2.18
CA VAL A 516 -17.31 12.91 2.87
C VAL A 516 -17.57 13.23 4.35
N GLU A 517 -16.73 14.08 4.94
CA GLU A 517 -16.83 14.60 6.30
C GLU A 517 -18.17 15.34 6.53
N ASP A 518 -18.71 16.00 5.50
CA ASP A 518 -19.97 16.75 5.59
C ASP A 518 -21.19 15.81 5.72
N LEU A 519 -21.06 14.54 5.30
CA LEU A 519 -22.18 13.59 5.32
C LEU A 519 -22.58 13.16 6.72
N LEU A 520 -21.61 12.94 7.61
CA LEU A 520 -21.89 12.40 8.95
C LEU A 520 -22.79 13.33 9.79
N PRO A 521 -22.51 14.64 9.90
CA PRO A 521 -23.40 15.57 10.61
C PRO A 521 -24.82 15.59 10.03
N ILE A 522 -24.94 15.58 8.70
CA ILE A 522 -26.24 15.60 8.00
C ILE A 522 -27.01 14.31 8.30
N MET A 523 -26.37 13.15 8.17
CA MET A 523 -27.04 11.87 8.41
C MET A 523 -27.47 11.67 9.87
N LYS A 524 -26.78 12.30 10.83
CA LYS A 524 -27.18 12.32 12.25
C LYS A 524 -28.48 13.11 12.48
N GLN A 525 -28.76 14.12 11.67
CA GLN A 525 -30.01 14.90 11.76
C GLN A 525 -31.22 14.08 11.30
N PHE A 526 -31.05 13.28 10.24
CA PHE A 526 -32.16 12.54 9.63
C PHE A 526 -32.36 11.12 10.19
N ASN A 527 -31.41 10.56 10.93
CA ASN A 527 -31.51 9.22 11.49
C ASN A 527 -30.82 9.10 12.85
N SER A 528 -31.59 8.94 13.94
CA SER A 528 -31.04 8.83 15.29
C SER A 528 -30.18 7.58 15.53
N LYS A 529 -30.25 6.57 14.65
CA LYS A 529 -29.43 5.35 14.73
C LYS A 529 -28.04 5.50 14.12
N THR A 530 -27.74 6.59 13.39
CA THR A 530 -26.42 6.82 12.76
C THR A 530 -25.41 7.50 13.70
N ARG A 531 -25.57 7.28 15.02
CA ARG A 531 -24.82 8.00 16.07
C ARG A 531 -23.31 7.96 15.85
N ASP A 532 -22.81 6.81 15.39
CA ASP A 532 -21.40 6.55 15.14
C ASP A 532 -21.06 6.36 13.64
N GLY A 533 -22.05 6.27 12.75
CA GLY A 533 -21.85 6.08 11.31
C GLY A 533 -23.00 5.39 10.58
N PHE A 534 -22.82 5.11 9.28
CA PHE A 534 -23.75 4.37 8.44
C PHE A 534 -23.05 3.59 7.32
N THR A 535 -23.77 2.62 6.74
CA THR A 535 -23.27 1.78 5.63
C THR A 535 -24.17 1.88 4.42
N VAL A 536 -23.57 1.82 3.23
CA VAL A 536 -24.27 1.83 1.94
C VAL A 536 -23.81 0.64 1.11
N ASN A 537 -24.74 -0.15 0.58
CA ASN A 537 -24.41 -1.29 -0.28
C ASN A 537 -24.67 -0.95 -1.76
N SER A 538 -23.76 -1.38 -2.63
CA SER A 538 -23.98 -1.38 -4.06
C SER A 538 -24.70 -2.65 -4.51
N LYS A 539 -25.41 -2.53 -5.64
CA LYS A 539 -26.14 -3.63 -6.28
C LYS A 539 -25.60 -3.83 -7.68
N VAL A 540 -25.44 -5.10 -8.06
CA VAL A 540 -24.88 -5.50 -9.35
C VAL A 540 -25.95 -6.30 -10.10
N PRO A 541 -26.43 -5.82 -11.26
CA PRO A 541 -27.47 -6.54 -12.01
C PRO A 541 -26.90 -7.85 -12.57
N SER A 542 -27.72 -8.90 -12.62
CA SER A 542 -27.39 -10.18 -13.27
C SER A 542 -27.71 -10.11 -14.77
N LEU A 543 -26.81 -10.62 -15.62
CA LEU A 543 -27.09 -10.82 -17.05
C LEU A 543 -27.75 -12.18 -17.29
N LYS A 544 -27.42 -13.18 -16.47
CA LYS A 544 -27.97 -14.53 -16.51
C LYS A 544 -29.45 -14.58 -16.11
N ASP A 545 -29.82 -13.90 -15.02
CA ASP A 545 -31.16 -13.89 -14.43
C ASP A 545 -31.75 -12.46 -14.50
N PRO A 546 -32.47 -12.08 -15.58
CA PRO A 546 -33.01 -10.73 -15.73
C PRO A 546 -33.92 -10.32 -14.56
N GLY A 547 -33.67 -9.13 -14.01
CA GLY A 547 -34.40 -8.60 -12.85
C GLY A 547 -33.84 -9.02 -11.48
N LYS A 548 -32.82 -9.88 -11.45
CA LYS A 548 -32.08 -10.21 -10.23
C LYS A 548 -30.88 -9.28 -10.05
N GLU A 549 -30.62 -8.89 -8.81
CA GLU A 549 -29.44 -8.10 -8.42
C GLU A 549 -28.67 -8.83 -7.33
N TYR A 550 -27.34 -8.79 -7.41
CA TYR A 550 -26.42 -9.31 -6.42
C TYR A 550 -25.85 -8.19 -5.57
N ASP A 551 -25.41 -8.51 -4.36
CA ASP A 551 -24.68 -7.55 -3.53
C ASP A 551 -23.30 -7.27 -4.12
N GLY A 552 -22.97 -6.00 -4.30
CA GLY A 552 -21.66 -5.54 -4.76
C GLY A 552 -20.71 -5.29 -3.60
N PHE A 553 -20.26 -4.06 -3.45
CA PHE A 553 -19.41 -3.58 -2.37
C PHE A 553 -20.20 -2.77 -1.34
N THR A 554 -19.72 -2.76 -0.11
CA THR A 554 -20.25 -1.97 1.00
C THR A 554 -19.32 -0.80 1.25
N ILE A 555 -19.89 0.41 1.34
CA ILE A 555 -19.21 1.59 1.83
C ILE A 555 -19.57 1.76 3.30
N THR A 556 -18.57 1.95 4.14
CA THR A 556 -18.76 2.26 5.57
C THR A 556 -18.20 3.65 5.84
N ILE A 557 -19.03 4.51 6.44
CA ILE A 557 -18.63 5.84 6.90
C ILE A 557 -18.93 5.93 8.39
N THR A 558 -17.89 6.01 9.23
CA THR A 558 -18.02 6.23 10.67
C THR A 558 -17.17 7.42 11.10
N GLY A 559 -17.55 8.05 12.21
CA GLY A 559 -16.76 9.15 12.77
C GLY A 559 -16.90 9.24 14.27
N ASP A 560 -15.80 9.56 14.94
CA ASP A 560 -15.76 9.70 16.39
C ASP A 560 -15.98 11.17 16.82
N ARG A 561 -15.87 11.42 18.14
CA ARG A 561 -16.03 12.76 18.73
C ARG A 561 -14.80 13.64 18.57
N VAL A 562 -13.66 13.07 18.23
CA VAL A 562 -12.35 13.73 18.11
C VAL A 562 -12.10 14.17 16.65
N GLY A 563 -13.00 13.81 15.73
CA GLY A 563 -12.91 14.15 14.31
C GLY A 563 -12.22 13.10 13.47
N ASN A 564 -11.88 11.92 14.03
CA ASN A 564 -11.38 10.80 13.26
C ASN A 564 -12.53 10.18 12.46
N MET A 565 -12.26 9.90 11.19
CA MET A 565 -13.24 9.30 10.28
C MET A 565 -12.71 7.97 9.75
N LEU A 566 -13.60 6.99 9.63
CA LEU A 566 -13.37 5.81 8.80
C LEU A 566 -14.25 5.94 7.57
N PHE A 567 -13.62 5.99 6.40
CA PHE A 567 -14.28 5.86 5.12
C PHE A 567 -13.65 4.68 4.39
N SER A 568 -14.37 3.57 4.29
CA SER A 568 -13.88 2.34 3.71
C SER A 568 -14.82 1.75 2.66
N VAL A 569 -14.23 1.03 1.72
CA VAL A 569 -14.91 0.18 0.73
C VAL A 569 -14.58 -1.27 1.06
N GLU A 570 -15.60 -2.10 1.19
CA GLU A 570 -15.50 -3.50 1.60
C GLU A 570 -16.22 -4.40 0.60
N THR A 571 -15.54 -5.45 0.15
CA THR A 571 -16.18 -6.52 -0.63
C THR A 571 -16.40 -7.72 0.27
N GLN A 572 -17.67 -8.09 0.46
CA GLN A 572 -18.04 -9.25 1.28
C GLN A 572 -17.75 -10.55 0.52
N THR A 573 -17.26 -11.56 1.24
CA THR A 573 -16.91 -12.87 0.68
C THR A 573 -17.78 -13.96 1.30
N THR A 574 -19.10 -13.77 1.33
CA THR A 574 -20.03 -14.80 1.82
C THR A 574 -20.15 -15.93 0.80
N ASP A 575 -20.46 -17.15 1.26
CA ASP A 575 -20.60 -18.32 0.37
C ASP A 575 -21.70 -18.10 -0.67
N GLU A 576 -22.86 -17.57 -0.24
CA GLU A 576 -23.98 -17.29 -1.14
C GLU A 576 -23.60 -16.28 -2.23
N ARG A 577 -22.98 -15.16 -1.86
CA ARG A 577 -22.52 -14.15 -2.84
C ARG A 577 -21.49 -14.76 -3.79
N THR A 578 -20.53 -15.51 -3.27
CA THR A 578 -19.48 -16.13 -4.08
C THR A 578 -20.09 -17.08 -5.12
N GLN A 579 -21.05 -17.91 -4.72
CA GLN A 579 -21.75 -18.83 -5.63
C GLN A 579 -22.56 -18.08 -6.70
N GLN A 580 -23.24 -16.99 -6.34
CA GLN A 580 -24.00 -16.16 -7.30
C GLN A 580 -23.09 -15.62 -8.41
N TYR A 581 -21.99 -14.97 -8.04
CA TYR A 581 -21.04 -14.41 -9.01
C TYR A 581 -20.34 -15.50 -9.85
N GLN A 582 -20.00 -16.64 -9.25
CA GLN A 582 -19.41 -17.74 -10.01
C GLN A 582 -20.36 -18.33 -11.04
N SER A 583 -21.64 -18.48 -10.68
CA SER A 583 -22.66 -18.96 -11.59
C SER A 583 -22.86 -18.03 -12.79
N GLU A 584 -22.73 -16.72 -12.57
CA GLU A 584 -22.76 -15.68 -13.60
C GLU A 584 -21.52 -15.77 -14.52
N ILE A 585 -20.32 -15.82 -13.93
CA ILE A 585 -19.05 -15.95 -14.67
C ILE A 585 -19.02 -17.23 -15.51
N GLU A 586 -19.50 -18.34 -14.96
CA GLU A 586 -19.57 -19.62 -15.67
C GLU A 586 -20.50 -19.57 -16.88
N ALA A 587 -21.68 -18.94 -16.73
CA ALA A 587 -22.62 -18.75 -17.84
C ALA A 587 -21.99 -17.89 -18.95
N LEU A 588 -21.40 -16.75 -18.60
CA LEU A 588 -20.73 -15.86 -19.55
C LEU A 588 -19.55 -16.54 -20.25
N TYR A 589 -18.78 -17.35 -19.51
CA TYR A 589 -17.65 -18.07 -20.08
C TYR A 589 -18.08 -19.15 -21.08
N LYS A 590 -19.20 -19.83 -20.81
CA LYS A 590 -19.80 -20.80 -21.75
C LYS A 590 -20.20 -20.11 -23.06
N ASP A 591 -20.85 -18.95 -22.97
CA ASP A 591 -21.26 -18.16 -24.14
C ASP A 591 -20.05 -17.61 -24.89
N LEU A 592 -19.04 -17.10 -24.16
CA LEU A 592 -17.77 -16.65 -24.72
C LEU A 592 -17.07 -17.77 -25.49
N THR A 593 -17.04 -18.99 -24.94
CA THR A 593 -16.43 -20.14 -25.58
C THR A 593 -17.18 -20.56 -26.85
N ALA A 594 -18.52 -20.54 -26.81
CA ALA A 594 -19.33 -20.84 -27.98
C ALA A 594 -19.11 -19.81 -29.11
N LYS A 595 -19.18 -18.51 -28.79
CA LYS A 595 -18.96 -17.42 -29.74
C LYS A 595 -17.52 -17.36 -30.25
N GLY A 596 -16.53 -17.62 -29.40
CA GLY A 596 -15.12 -17.69 -29.79
C GLY A 596 -14.85 -18.80 -30.81
N LYS A 597 -15.50 -19.97 -30.67
CA LYS A 597 -15.43 -21.05 -31.66
C LYS A 597 -16.05 -20.65 -33.00
N THR A 598 -17.18 -19.94 -32.97
CA THR A 598 -17.80 -19.40 -34.20
C THR A 598 -16.88 -18.37 -34.86
N LEU A 599 -16.28 -17.47 -34.08
CA LEU A 599 -15.35 -16.45 -34.59
C LEU A 599 -14.11 -17.06 -35.26
N MET A 600 -13.62 -18.21 -34.79
CA MET A 600 -12.52 -18.91 -35.46
C MET A 600 -12.90 -19.48 -36.84
N LEU A 601 -14.20 -19.65 -37.10
CA LEU A 601 -14.73 -20.20 -38.34
C LEU A 601 -15.30 -19.11 -39.27
N SER A 602 -15.67 -17.94 -38.73
CA SER A 602 -16.28 -16.82 -39.45
C SER A 602 -15.30 -15.67 -39.69
N THR A 603 -15.49 -14.93 -40.77
CA THR A 603 -14.73 -13.69 -41.08
C THR A 603 -15.53 -12.41 -40.79
N GLU A 604 -16.66 -12.51 -40.07
CA GLU A 604 -17.58 -11.40 -39.86
C GLU A 604 -17.14 -10.47 -38.70
N LEU A 605 -17.14 -9.16 -38.96
CA LEU A 605 -16.74 -8.13 -37.98
C LEU A 605 -17.66 -8.06 -36.74
N GLY A 606 -18.93 -8.47 -36.85
CA GLY A 606 -19.91 -8.42 -35.75
C GLY A 606 -19.66 -9.42 -34.63
N ASP A 607 -19.03 -10.56 -34.94
CA ASP A 607 -18.71 -11.59 -33.96
C ASP A 607 -17.60 -11.13 -33.00
N ALA A 608 -16.65 -10.32 -33.48
CA ALA A 608 -15.55 -9.81 -32.67
C ALA A 608 -16.00 -8.80 -31.59
N ASP A 609 -16.98 -7.92 -31.90
CA ASP A 609 -17.50 -6.97 -30.89
C ASP A 609 -18.31 -7.69 -29.81
N THR A 610 -19.09 -8.71 -30.21
CA THR A 610 -19.84 -9.56 -29.30
C THR A 610 -18.92 -10.30 -28.33
N VAL A 611 -17.84 -10.91 -28.85
CA VAL A 611 -16.80 -11.56 -28.03
C VAL A 611 -16.14 -10.56 -27.08
N CYS A 612 -15.84 -9.34 -27.55
CA CYS A 612 -15.29 -8.27 -26.70
C CYS A 612 -16.23 -7.92 -25.53
N ASN A 613 -17.53 -7.76 -25.78
CA ASN A 613 -18.52 -7.48 -24.72
C ASN A 613 -18.60 -8.64 -23.70
N LEU A 614 -18.59 -9.90 -24.16
CA LEU A 614 -18.60 -11.05 -23.26
C LEU A 614 -17.36 -11.11 -22.37
N ILE A 615 -16.17 -10.81 -22.90
CA ILE A 615 -14.92 -10.73 -22.14
C ILE A 615 -15.02 -9.65 -21.05
N LEU A 616 -15.49 -8.44 -21.41
CA LEU A 616 -15.58 -7.32 -20.47
C LEU A 616 -16.66 -7.55 -19.41
N SER A 617 -17.79 -8.16 -19.77
CA SER A 617 -18.83 -8.56 -18.80
C SER A 617 -18.33 -9.63 -17.83
N LEU A 618 -17.62 -10.65 -18.32
CA LEU A 618 -17.03 -11.69 -17.48
C LEU A 618 -16.08 -11.09 -16.44
N VAL A 619 -15.22 -10.16 -16.87
CA VAL A 619 -14.26 -9.51 -15.97
C VAL A 619 -14.92 -8.47 -15.05
N TYR A 620 -16.01 -7.83 -15.47
CA TYR A 620 -16.81 -6.97 -14.59
C TYR A 620 -17.30 -7.73 -13.35
N TYR A 621 -17.81 -8.95 -13.51
CA TYR A 621 -18.20 -9.79 -12.38
C TYR A 621 -17.01 -10.28 -11.56
N PHE A 622 -15.88 -10.60 -12.20
CA PHE A 622 -14.65 -10.96 -11.49
C PHE A 622 -14.14 -9.81 -10.60
N CYS A 623 -14.11 -8.58 -11.11
CA CYS A 623 -13.71 -7.39 -10.35
C CYS A 623 -14.69 -7.07 -9.24
N ASN A 624 -16.00 -7.23 -9.44
CA ASN A 624 -16.98 -7.04 -8.38
C ASN A 624 -16.88 -8.14 -7.30
N LEU A 625 -16.57 -9.38 -7.69
CA LEU A 625 -16.37 -10.48 -6.73
C LEU A 625 -15.12 -10.29 -5.86
N MET A 626 -14.02 -9.77 -6.41
CA MET A 626 -12.69 -9.70 -5.78
C MET A 626 -12.23 -11.06 -5.19
N PRO A 627 -12.07 -12.11 -6.01
CA PRO A 627 -11.91 -13.47 -5.49
C PRO A 627 -10.51 -13.81 -4.97
N LEU A 628 -9.55 -12.89 -5.05
CA LEU A 628 -8.16 -13.13 -4.62
C LEU A 628 -7.80 -12.25 -3.41
N SER A 629 -6.94 -12.75 -2.53
CA SER A 629 -6.43 -11.98 -1.39
C SER A 629 -5.65 -10.72 -1.78
N ARG A 630 -4.93 -10.77 -2.92
CA ARG A 630 -4.15 -9.67 -3.51
C ARG A 630 -4.12 -9.83 -5.03
N GLY A 631 -3.97 -8.72 -5.75
CA GLY A 631 -3.67 -8.75 -7.19
C GLY A 631 -4.84 -9.01 -8.14
N SER A 632 -6.09 -9.04 -7.67
CA SER A 632 -7.27 -9.24 -8.54
C SER A 632 -7.31 -8.31 -9.75
N SER A 633 -6.98 -7.04 -9.58
CA SER A 633 -7.08 -6.03 -10.65
C SER A 633 -6.14 -6.30 -11.82
N VAL A 634 -4.85 -6.54 -11.55
CA VAL A 634 -3.86 -6.81 -12.61
C VAL A 634 -4.09 -8.17 -13.27
N VAL A 635 -4.51 -9.18 -12.49
CA VAL A 635 -4.90 -10.50 -13.01
C VAL A 635 -6.08 -10.34 -13.97
N ALA A 636 -7.13 -9.63 -13.56
CA ALA A 636 -8.31 -9.35 -14.37
C ALA A 636 -7.95 -8.67 -15.70
N TYR A 637 -7.14 -7.61 -15.65
CA TYR A 637 -6.76 -6.86 -16.85
C TYR A 637 -5.88 -7.69 -17.81
N SER A 638 -4.95 -8.50 -17.28
CA SER A 638 -4.13 -9.40 -18.10
C SER A 638 -4.96 -10.45 -18.85
N VAL A 639 -6.03 -10.95 -18.22
CA VAL A 639 -6.99 -11.88 -18.83
C VAL A 639 -7.83 -11.19 -19.90
N VAL A 640 -8.29 -9.94 -19.67
CA VAL A 640 -8.95 -9.14 -20.72
C VAL A 640 -8.04 -9.01 -21.94
N MET A 641 -6.79 -8.59 -21.75
CA MET A 641 -5.85 -8.41 -22.86
C MET A 641 -5.61 -9.73 -23.60
N GLY A 642 -5.37 -10.83 -22.88
CA GLY A 642 -5.12 -12.14 -23.49
C GLY A 642 -6.32 -12.67 -24.26
N ALA A 643 -7.52 -12.52 -23.71
CA ALA A 643 -8.77 -12.94 -24.35
C ALA A 643 -9.11 -12.12 -25.60
N LEU A 644 -8.84 -10.82 -25.59
CA LEU A 644 -9.01 -9.96 -26.77
C LEU A 644 -7.98 -10.29 -27.86
N MET A 645 -6.73 -10.58 -27.47
CA MET A 645 -5.74 -11.05 -28.42
C MET A 645 -6.12 -12.41 -29.01
N ALA A 646 -6.73 -13.30 -28.22
CA ALA A 646 -7.26 -14.57 -28.74
C ALA A 646 -8.33 -14.37 -29.82
N SER A 647 -9.12 -13.28 -29.74
CA SER A 647 -10.13 -12.90 -30.75
C SER A 647 -9.55 -12.14 -31.95
N GLY A 648 -8.22 -12.04 -32.05
CA GLY A 648 -7.54 -11.36 -33.15
C GLY A 648 -7.49 -9.84 -33.00
N LYS A 649 -7.64 -9.32 -31.76
CA LYS A 649 -7.56 -7.88 -31.46
C LYS A 649 -6.38 -7.57 -30.53
N GLU A 650 -5.46 -6.71 -30.96
CA GLU A 650 -4.38 -6.21 -30.10
C GLU A 650 -4.85 -4.99 -29.30
N VAL A 651 -4.53 -4.97 -28.01
CA VAL A 651 -4.72 -3.80 -27.12
C VAL A 651 -3.48 -2.91 -27.24
N LEU A 652 -3.67 -1.66 -27.63
CA LEU A 652 -2.59 -0.68 -27.78
C LEU A 652 -2.71 0.50 -26.82
N GLY A 653 -3.90 0.74 -26.28
CA GLY A 653 -4.14 1.83 -25.36
C GLY A 653 -3.64 1.50 -23.94
N ARG A 654 -3.31 2.56 -23.21
CA ARG A 654 -2.98 2.50 -21.78
C ARG A 654 -4.23 2.85 -20.96
N ILE A 655 -4.22 2.46 -19.69
CA ILE A 655 -5.22 2.93 -18.73
C ILE A 655 -5.07 4.46 -18.61
N PRO A 656 -6.16 5.24 -18.78
CA PRO A 656 -6.06 6.70 -18.73
C PRO A 656 -5.61 7.20 -17.36
N SER A 657 -5.02 8.40 -17.36
CA SER A 657 -4.55 9.06 -16.13
C SER A 657 -5.69 9.20 -15.11
N GLY A 658 -5.40 8.89 -13.85
CA GLY A 658 -6.36 8.94 -12.74
C GLY A 658 -7.41 7.83 -12.72
N LYS A 659 -7.34 6.85 -13.64
CA LYS A 659 -8.30 5.74 -13.74
C LYS A 659 -7.78 4.43 -13.15
N LEU A 660 -8.66 3.71 -12.48
CA LEU A 660 -8.43 2.40 -11.88
C LEU A 660 -9.44 1.39 -12.45
N PHE A 661 -8.92 0.37 -13.14
CA PHE A 661 -9.74 -0.60 -13.89
C PHE A 661 -10.75 -1.35 -13.01
N ASP A 662 -10.34 -1.76 -11.81
CA ASP A 662 -11.18 -2.46 -10.85
C ASP A 662 -12.24 -1.54 -10.22
N PHE A 663 -11.86 -0.33 -9.82
CA PHE A 663 -12.82 0.66 -9.31
C PHE A 663 -13.85 1.05 -10.34
N GLU A 664 -13.48 1.16 -11.62
CA GLU A 664 -14.43 1.45 -12.69
C GLU A 664 -15.43 0.31 -12.90
N ALA A 665 -15.02 -0.94 -12.69
CA ALA A 665 -15.95 -2.07 -12.66
C ALA A 665 -16.87 -2.04 -11.44
N MET A 666 -16.34 -1.66 -10.26
CA MET A 666 -17.12 -1.63 -9.03
C MET A 666 -18.12 -0.47 -9.00
N THR A 667 -17.72 0.73 -9.41
CA THR A 667 -18.55 1.95 -9.30
C THR A 667 -19.54 2.13 -10.46
N THR A 668 -19.39 1.37 -11.54
CA THR A 668 -20.31 1.45 -12.69
C THR A 668 -21.54 0.57 -12.46
N ALA A 669 -22.71 1.08 -12.81
CA ALA A 669 -23.98 0.41 -12.52
C ALA A 669 -24.27 -0.86 -13.35
N SER A 670 -23.62 -1.06 -14.50
CA SER A 670 -23.89 -2.23 -15.35
C SER A 670 -22.68 -2.67 -16.18
N PRO A 671 -22.62 -3.96 -16.58
CA PRO A 671 -21.58 -4.49 -17.46
C PRO A 671 -21.48 -3.75 -18.80
N ASP A 672 -22.61 -3.29 -19.38
CA ASP A 672 -22.62 -2.57 -20.65
C ASP A 672 -21.95 -1.20 -20.56
N ARG A 673 -22.21 -0.47 -19.47
CA ARG A 673 -21.57 0.83 -19.23
C ARG A 673 -20.08 0.65 -19.01
N PHE A 674 -19.70 -0.35 -18.20
CA PHE A 674 -18.30 -0.70 -18.00
C PHE A 674 -17.60 -1.05 -19.31
N SER A 675 -18.25 -1.87 -20.15
CA SER A 675 -17.73 -2.26 -21.45
C SER A 675 -17.51 -1.05 -22.37
N LYS A 676 -18.45 -0.10 -22.42
CA LYS A 676 -18.30 1.15 -23.19
C LYS A 676 -17.12 1.98 -22.69
N THR A 677 -16.99 2.14 -21.37
CA THR A 677 -15.89 2.88 -20.77
C THR A 677 -14.54 2.24 -21.11
N VAL A 678 -14.37 0.95 -20.86
CA VAL A 678 -13.10 0.25 -21.12
C VAL A 678 -12.75 0.20 -22.61
N LYS A 679 -13.74 0.03 -23.49
CA LYS A 679 -13.53 0.08 -24.95
C LYS A 679 -12.92 1.41 -25.41
N SER A 680 -13.23 2.52 -24.74
CA SER A 680 -12.64 3.82 -25.04
C SER A 680 -11.14 3.90 -24.69
N TRP A 681 -10.65 3.04 -23.81
CA TRP A 681 -9.26 3.04 -23.34
C TRP A 681 -8.36 2.14 -24.18
N ILE A 682 -8.81 0.91 -24.46
CA ILE A 682 -7.99 -0.19 -24.97
C ILE A 682 -7.49 -0.01 -26.42
N ASN A 683 -8.10 0.87 -27.21
CA ASN A 683 -7.71 1.19 -28.59
C ASN A 683 -7.40 -0.07 -29.44
N LEU A 684 -8.44 -0.84 -29.75
CA LEU A 684 -8.31 -2.14 -30.42
C LEU A 684 -7.87 -2.01 -31.88
N LYS A 685 -6.83 -2.75 -32.27
CA LYS A 685 -6.43 -2.95 -33.67
C LYS A 685 -6.39 -4.43 -34.04
N SER A 686 -6.27 -4.74 -35.33
CA SER A 686 -6.08 -6.14 -35.77
C SER A 686 -4.77 -6.69 -35.24
N LEU A 687 -4.82 -7.88 -34.63
CA LEU A 687 -3.64 -8.56 -34.13
C LEU A 687 -2.70 -8.91 -35.30
N PRO A 688 -1.43 -8.49 -35.25
CA PRO A 688 -0.46 -8.85 -36.27
C PRO A 688 -0.25 -10.37 -36.38
N SER A 689 -0.10 -10.89 -37.61
CA SER A 689 0.07 -12.32 -37.86
C SER A 689 1.30 -12.93 -37.17
N TRP A 690 2.37 -12.15 -36.96
CA TRP A 690 3.59 -12.64 -36.33
C TRP A 690 3.41 -13.08 -34.87
N TYR A 691 2.33 -12.70 -34.19
CA TYR A 691 2.01 -13.21 -32.85
C TYR A 691 1.80 -14.73 -32.85
N GLN A 692 1.35 -15.30 -33.97
CA GLN A 692 1.19 -16.76 -34.13
C GLN A 692 2.54 -17.49 -34.16
N ASN A 693 3.63 -16.78 -34.48
CA ASN A 693 4.98 -17.33 -34.52
C ASN A 693 5.70 -17.25 -33.17
N LEU A 694 5.07 -16.68 -32.13
CA LEU A 694 5.66 -16.66 -30.80
C LEU A 694 5.68 -18.07 -30.21
N PRO A 695 6.77 -18.47 -29.53
CA PRO A 695 6.82 -19.77 -28.89
C PRO A 695 5.76 -19.89 -27.79
N SER A 696 5.33 -21.13 -27.51
CA SER A 696 4.37 -21.43 -26.45
C SER A 696 4.94 -21.04 -25.09
N VAL A 697 4.31 -20.11 -24.37
CA VAL A 697 4.79 -19.63 -23.06
C VAL A 697 4.83 -20.79 -22.06
N SER A 698 3.78 -21.62 -22.05
CA SER A 698 3.68 -22.78 -21.16
C SER A 698 4.73 -23.86 -21.44
N GLU A 699 5.17 -24.01 -22.69
CA GLU A 699 6.21 -24.98 -23.06
C GLU A 699 7.63 -24.40 -22.93
N THR A 700 7.77 -23.07 -23.06
CA THR A 700 9.06 -22.38 -22.90
C THR A 700 9.44 -22.29 -21.42
N PHE A 701 8.48 -21.96 -20.55
CA PHE A 701 8.69 -21.75 -19.13
C PHE A 701 7.92 -22.78 -18.30
N GLN A 702 8.29 -24.07 -18.44
CA GLN A 702 7.61 -25.19 -17.79
C GLN A 702 7.86 -25.29 -16.28
N LEU A 703 9.04 -24.84 -15.83
CA LEU A 703 9.52 -25.00 -14.47
C LEU A 703 9.46 -23.66 -13.72
N THR A 704 9.28 -23.72 -12.40
CA THR A 704 9.39 -22.55 -11.53
C THR A 704 10.73 -21.85 -11.72
N ARG A 705 11.81 -22.62 -11.92
CA ARG A 705 13.15 -22.11 -12.24
C ARG A 705 13.13 -21.18 -13.45
N THR A 706 12.64 -21.67 -14.60
CA THR A 706 12.71 -20.90 -15.85
C THR A 706 11.78 -19.69 -15.83
N MET A 707 10.68 -19.75 -15.08
CA MET A 707 9.85 -18.59 -14.77
C MET A 707 10.61 -17.54 -13.94
N ILE A 708 11.34 -17.95 -12.89
CA ILE A 708 12.14 -17.01 -12.09
C ILE A 708 13.30 -16.42 -12.91
N GLU A 709 13.96 -17.22 -13.75
CA GLU A 709 15.03 -16.75 -14.64
C GLU A 709 14.56 -15.63 -15.58
N VAL A 710 13.46 -15.84 -16.30
CA VAL A 710 12.97 -14.84 -17.27
C VAL A 710 12.49 -13.58 -16.57
N LEU A 711 11.90 -13.68 -15.38
CA LEU A 711 11.45 -12.52 -14.62
C LEU A 711 12.59 -11.64 -14.11
N ASN A 712 13.80 -12.20 -13.95
CA ASN A 712 14.97 -11.49 -13.44
C ASN A 712 15.97 -11.11 -14.53
N THR A 713 15.67 -11.38 -15.81
CA THR A 713 16.53 -11.01 -16.95
C THR A 713 16.46 -9.50 -17.22
N ASP A 714 17.58 -8.82 -17.41
CA ASP A 714 17.55 -7.41 -17.86
C ASP A 714 17.38 -7.35 -19.38
N SER A 715 16.27 -6.76 -19.84
CA SER A 715 15.93 -6.61 -21.25
C SER A 715 15.93 -5.13 -21.70
N SER A 716 16.23 -4.20 -20.79
CA SER A 716 15.97 -2.77 -20.96
C SER A 716 16.74 -2.11 -22.10
N SER A 717 17.94 -2.62 -22.41
CA SER A 717 18.81 -2.18 -23.50
C SER A 717 18.51 -2.84 -24.85
N HIS A 718 17.77 -3.96 -24.87
CA HIS A 718 17.54 -4.79 -26.05
C HIS A 718 16.13 -4.61 -26.62
N CYS A 719 15.14 -4.41 -25.76
CA CYS A 719 13.76 -4.24 -26.18
C CYS A 719 13.50 -2.80 -26.62
N PRO A 720 12.96 -2.57 -27.83
CA PRO A 720 12.70 -1.21 -28.30
C PRO A 720 11.66 -0.53 -27.41
N LYS A 721 12.06 0.58 -26.77
CA LYS A 721 11.14 1.51 -26.12
C LYS A 721 10.30 2.17 -27.21
N LYS A 722 9.16 1.57 -27.58
CA LYS A 722 8.20 2.28 -28.45
C LYS A 722 7.64 3.46 -27.65
N SER A 723 8.08 4.65 -28.04
CA SER A 723 7.56 5.97 -27.67
C SER A 723 6.05 6.05 -27.88
#